data_AF-A0A6J0PG75-F1
#
_entry.id   AF-A0A6J0PG75-F1
#
_cell.length_a   1.000
_cell.length_b   1.000
_cell.length_c   1.000
_cell.angle_alpha   90.00
_cell.angle_beta   90.00
_cell.angle_gamma   90.00
#
_symmetry.space_group_name_H-M   'P 1'
#
loop_
_entity.id
_entity.type
_entity.pdbx_description
1 polymer ?
#
loop_
_entity_poly.entity_id
_entity_poly.type
_entity_poly.pdbx_seq_one_letter_code
_entity_poly.pdbx_strand_id
1 'polypeptide(L)'
;MLVAALMDIITSNCDKIDHSSFQTLLPGNADMRDIAVALEVVEQGGMHFQDHHGDEDNDDGDRGMRGIGIKVLGGTTVLGFSGTDGNLNLGELDYGHLESFAHICKNMVFQDNIGSSPKIEKLTSVTVPGLWDDLQREHVAVPFAAWALANWALASELNRSHIQELDGDGHAIMTALMAPERTVKWHGSLVARALLDDLNLPLTVSVPKWSSSLLSTAFYASEAEDIALARVALSAFLVSIDRSNDAKKVVMEKGLHLMRGIAKQSEKYKHLQEALARILELLYAADMHLSLEESQKWSGILLRWVFSQASLDTTRLSATKILSCILEDHGPASIPISQGWLTLLLTEILGISKKSNLKASTPLKTDKVKTQIDQSNAQSAAQVASQLATSVIKLAGVQLKSEPDSFDDFPLADFLSIEPFAALFKNMKKNNLPKFDAADSAFATLKSIKALTELCSEDATCQNMIANFGVLCLLRRFLLGDDYEKLAANETYDASRLLESQDRNSTVSGDSSAIDPDDHSSIRVPPTAHIRRHAARLLTILSLLPNIKKAILADEIWCKWLEDCASGKIPCCSDLKIQSYARATLLNVFCLEEKDLEAGSHKHPDVDGGNQKTKCPQYEDMIFLLNPELPYWKCPDKSHLGNSQDPSASPSNGGKCMEHEDDRTSISSDGLDVVSKSAVPLLDVVFVHGLRGGPFKSWRIADNKSSTTSKSGLVENIDQEAGKQGTCWPREWLAADFPEARLFTVRYKTNLTQWSGASLPLQEVGSMLLRKLIAAGIGNRPVVFVTHSMGGLVVKQMLFQAKINNLDEFMSNMIGVVFYSCPHFGSKLADMPWRMGLVLRPAPSIGELRSGSPRLVELNDLLRHLHKKGLLEVLSFSETQVTPIVEGYGGWAFRMEVVPIESAYPGFGELVVLDATDHINSCKPVSRSDPSYAETLEFLKKLKSRLA
;
A
#
# COMPACT_ATOMS: atom_id res chain seq x y z
N MET A 1 -12.00 -29.99 -51.70
CA MET A 1 -12.55 -30.41 -50.39
C MET A 1 -13.25 -29.28 -49.64
N LEU A 2 -12.67 -28.07 -49.55
CA LEU A 2 -13.33 -26.89 -48.94
C LEU A 2 -14.72 -26.60 -49.53
N VAL A 3 -14.86 -26.63 -50.86
CA VAL A 3 -16.14 -26.46 -51.57
C VAL A 3 -17.13 -27.59 -51.24
N ALA A 4 -16.66 -28.83 -51.08
CA ALA A 4 -17.52 -29.95 -50.70
C ALA A 4 -18.00 -29.82 -49.24
N ALA A 5 -17.11 -29.41 -48.32
CA ALA A 5 -17.45 -29.11 -46.93
C ALA A 5 -18.42 -27.91 -46.82
N LEU A 6 -18.21 -26.87 -47.65
CA LEU A 6 -19.12 -25.73 -47.79
C LEU A 6 -20.51 -26.17 -48.25
N MET A 7 -20.58 -27.00 -49.29
CA MET A 7 -21.84 -27.53 -49.81
C MET A 7 -22.52 -28.45 -48.80
N ASP A 8 -21.77 -29.27 -48.06
CA ASP A 8 -22.30 -30.15 -47.00
C ASP A 8 -22.84 -29.34 -45.80
N ILE A 9 -22.16 -28.25 -45.41
CA ILE A 9 -22.62 -27.32 -44.36
C ILE A 9 -23.89 -26.56 -44.79
N ILE A 10 -23.97 -26.11 -46.05
CA ILE A 10 -25.13 -25.39 -46.58
C ILE A 10 -26.33 -26.33 -46.78
N THR A 11 -26.09 -27.59 -47.17
CA THR A 11 -27.15 -28.56 -47.49
C THR A 11 -27.64 -29.37 -46.28
N SER A 12 -26.81 -29.61 -45.25
CA SER A 12 -27.20 -30.36 -44.04
C SER A 12 -28.20 -29.62 -43.14
N ASN A 13 -28.30 -28.29 -43.26
CA ASN A 13 -29.24 -27.47 -42.49
C ASN A 13 -30.65 -27.35 -43.09
N CYS A 14 -30.93 -27.97 -44.24
CA CYS A 14 -32.26 -27.83 -44.86
C CYS A 14 -33.31 -28.80 -44.30
N ASP A 15 -32.94 -29.91 -43.62
CA ASP A 15 -33.93 -30.95 -43.31
C ASP A 15 -34.00 -31.50 -41.88
N LYS A 16 -33.09 -31.20 -40.93
CA LYS A 16 -33.18 -31.77 -39.57
C LYS A 16 -32.67 -30.84 -38.47
N ILE A 17 -33.60 -30.21 -37.75
CA ILE A 17 -33.34 -29.29 -36.63
C ILE A 17 -32.98 -30.01 -35.31
N ASP A 18 -33.14 -31.33 -35.20
CA ASP A 18 -32.94 -32.01 -33.92
C ASP A 18 -31.70 -32.92 -33.91
N HIS A 19 -30.75 -32.56 -33.04
CA HIS A 19 -29.67 -33.38 -32.51
C HIS A 19 -28.62 -33.91 -33.51
N SER A 20 -27.65 -33.06 -33.88
CA SER A 20 -26.31 -33.55 -34.20
C SER A 20 -25.23 -32.53 -33.81
N SER A 21 -24.23 -33.00 -33.06
CA SER A 21 -23.02 -32.26 -32.75
C SER A 21 -22.23 -32.02 -34.04
N PHE A 22 -21.91 -30.76 -34.35
CA PHE A 22 -21.03 -30.37 -35.45
C PHE A 22 -19.74 -31.20 -35.43
N GLN A 23 -19.43 -31.87 -36.54
CA GLN A 23 -18.14 -32.51 -36.74
C GLN A 23 -17.65 -32.25 -38.17
N THR A 24 -17.02 -31.09 -38.37
CA THR A 24 -16.25 -30.79 -39.59
C THR A 24 -14.92 -30.17 -39.20
N LEU A 25 -14.08 -30.92 -38.49
CA LEU A 25 -12.65 -30.61 -38.47
C LEU A 25 -12.12 -30.73 -39.90
N LEU A 26 -11.33 -29.76 -40.39
CA LEU A 26 -10.23 -30.16 -41.27
C LEU A 26 -9.47 -31.24 -40.50
N PRO A 27 -9.42 -32.49 -40.99
CA PRO A 27 -8.89 -33.57 -40.19
C PRO A 27 -7.43 -33.21 -39.88
N GLY A 28 -6.94 -33.56 -38.67
CA GLY A 28 -5.62 -33.13 -38.21
C GLY A 28 -4.48 -33.48 -39.17
N ASN A 29 -4.72 -34.41 -40.09
CA ASN A 29 -3.87 -34.87 -41.19
C ASN A 29 -4.22 -34.26 -42.57
N ALA A 30 -4.86 -33.09 -42.64
CA ALA A 30 -5.10 -32.39 -43.92
C ALA A 30 -3.79 -32.19 -44.69
N ASP A 31 -3.83 -32.36 -46.02
CA ASP A 31 -2.65 -32.23 -46.87
C ASP A 31 -2.18 -30.77 -46.89
N MET A 32 -0.87 -30.55 -46.86
CA MET A 32 -0.23 -29.22 -46.88
C MET A 32 -0.72 -28.38 -48.06
N ARG A 33 -1.08 -29.03 -49.19
CA ARG A 33 -1.65 -28.38 -50.37
C ARG A 33 -3.01 -27.72 -50.11
N ASP A 34 -3.89 -28.36 -49.33
CA ASP A 34 -5.21 -27.80 -49.02
C ASP A 34 -5.11 -26.54 -48.14
N ILE A 35 -4.08 -26.51 -47.29
CA ILE A 35 -3.78 -25.37 -46.42
C ILE A 35 -3.13 -24.24 -47.19
N ALA A 36 -2.21 -24.55 -48.12
CA ALA A 36 -1.65 -23.55 -49.03
C ALA A 36 -2.75 -22.83 -49.81
N VAL A 37 -3.75 -23.57 -50.29
CA VAL A 37 -4.94 -22.99 -50.96
C VAL A 37 -5.75 -22.12 -49.98
N ALA A 38 -5.93 -22.55 -48.72
CA ALA A 38 -6.64 -21.74 -47.74
C ALA A 38 -5.91 -20.43 -47.41
N LEU A 39 -4.57 -20.46 -47.29
CA LEU A 39 -3.74 -19.27 -47.11
C LEU A 39 -3.83 -18.35 -48.33
N GLU A 40 -3.76 -18.90 -49.55
CA GLU A 40 -3.89 -18.15 -50.79
C GLU A 40 -5.26 -17.45 -50.89
N VAL A 41 -6.34 -18.13 -50.53
CA VAL A 41 -7.70 -17.55 -50.50
C VAL A 41 -7.78 -16.39 -49.52
N VAL A 42 -7.14 -16.50 -48.35
CA VAL A 42 -7.08 -15.42 -47.37
C VAL A 42 -6.23 -14.25 -47.87
N GLU A 43 -5.09 -14.52 -48.49
CA GLU A 43 -4.16 -13.50 -48.99
C GLU A 43 -4.74 -12.71 -50.17
N GLN A 44 -5.34 -13.41 -51.14
CA GLN A 44 -5.84 -12.81 -52.37
C GLN A 44 -7.26 -12.23 -52.24
N GLY A 45 -7.94 -12.49 -51.11
CA GLY A 45 -9.33 -12.05 -50.87
C GLY A 45 -10.36 -12.79 -51.74
N GLY A 46 -10.01 -13.96 -52.27
CA GLY A 46 -10.83 -14.76 -53.18
C GLY A 46 -10.12 -16.02 -53.66
N MET A 47 -10.87 -16.97 -54.22
CA MET A 47 -10.31 -18.21 -54.77
C MET A 47 -10.09 -18.05 -56.28
N HIS A 48 -8.85 -18.24 -56.75
CA HIS A 48 -8.53 -18.33 -58.17
C HIS A 48 -8.44 -19.80 -58.59
N PHE A 49 -9.28 -20.21 -59.54
CA PHE A 49 -9.06 -21.46 -60.25
C PHE A 49 -8.04 -21.18 -61.35
N GLN A 50 -6.96 -21.95 -61.39
CA GLN A 50 -6.12 -22.02 -62.60
C GLN A 50 -6.98 -22.60 -63.72
N ASP A 51 -7.35 -21.77 -64.69
CA ASP A 51 -7.91 -22.25 -65.95
C ASP A 51 -6.86 -23.15 -66.60
N HIS A 52 -7.21 -24.42 -66.78
CA HIS A 52 -6.38 -25.32 -67.57
C HIS A 52 -6.33 -24.83 -69.01
N HIS A 53 -5.10 -24.63 -69.49
CA HIS A 53 -4.78 -24.42 -70.90
C HIS A 53 -5.51 -25.42 -71.80
N GLY A 54 -6.29 -24.88 -72.73
CA GLY A 54 -6.78 -25.56 -73.92
C GLY A 54 -7.12 -24.50 -74.96
N ASP A 55 -6.33 -24.43 -76.01
CA ASP A 55 -6.58 -23.62 -77.21
C ASP A 55 -7.96 -23.91 -77.79
N GLU A 56 -8.69 -22.84 -78.17
CA GLU A 56 -9.29 -22.57 -79.49
C GLU A 56 -10.46 -21.58 -79.38
N ASP A 57 -10.29 -20.44 -80.04
CA ASP A 57 -11.27 -19.49 -80.60
C ASP A 57 -12.70 -19.49 -80.05
N ASN A 58 -13.07 -18.41 -79.35
CA ASN A 58 -14.13 -17.50 -79.82
C ASN A 58 -14.09 -16.16 -79.10
N ASP A 59 -14.20 -15.13 -79.93
CA ASP A 59 -14.30 -13.71 -79.63
C ASP A 59 -15.62 -13.43 -78.88
N ASP A 60 -15.54 -13.09 -77.60
CA ASP A 60 -16.48 -12.14 -77.01
C ASP A 60 -15.80 -11.36 -75.87
N GLY A 61 -15.86 -10.04 -75.97
CA GLY A 61 -15.19 -9.15 -75.04
C GLY A 61 -15.94 -9.08 -73.72
N ASP A 62 -15.41 -9.71 -72.67
CA ASP A 62 -15.69 -9.29 -71.30
C ASP A 62 -14.39 -9.16 -70.49
N ARG A 63 -14.09 -7.91 -70.12
CA ARG A 63 -12.92 -7.52 -69.36
C ARG A 63 -13.35 -7.37 -67.90
N GLY A 64 -13.32 -8.46 -67.14
CA GLY A 64 -13.06 -8.45 -65.68
C GLY A 64 -14.23 -8.70 -64.72
N MET A 65 -14.09 -9.76 -63.90
CA MET A 65 -14.46 -9.91 -62.47
C MET A 65 -14.05 -11.33 -62.03
N ARG A 66 -12.94 -11.56 -61.32
CA ARG A 66 -12.71 -11.56 -59.85
C ARG A 66 -13.73 -12.35 -59.00
N GLY A 67 -13.24 -13.46 -58.43
CA GLY A 67 -13.68 -14.09 -57.18
C GLY A 67 -14.90 -15.01 -57.27
N ILE A 68 -14.92 -16.08 -56.46
CA ILE A 68 -16.17 -16.78 -56.15
C ILE A 68 -17.07 -15.81 -55.37
N GLY A 69 -17.91 -15.09 -56.10
CA GLY A 69 -19.20 -14.63 -55.61
C GLY A 69 -20.21 -15.73 -55.87
N ILE A 70 -20.94 -16.20 -54.86
CA ILE A 70 -22.18 -16.93 -55.12
C ILE A 70 -23.19 -15.88 -55.58
N LYS A 71 -23.20 -15.57 -56.87
CA LYS A 71 -24.23 -14.72 -57.48
C LYS A 71 -25.46 -15.58 -57.67
N VAL A 72 -26.45 -15.44 -56.78
CA VAL A 72 -27.77 -16.07 -56.98
C VAL A 72 -28.45 -15.35 -58.15
N LEU A 73 -28.26 -15.87 -59.36
CA LEU A 73 -29.00 -15.45 -60.54
C LEU A 73 -29.49 -16.69 -61.28
N GLY A 74 -30.82 -16.77 -61.44
CA GLY A 74 -31.44 -17.69 -62.39
C GLY A 74 -32.26 -18.85 -61.80
N GLY A 75 -33.15 -18.57 -60.85
CA GLY A 75 -34.42 -19.29 -60.76
C GLY A 75 -34.41 -20.71 -60.18
N THR A 76 -34.06 -20.87 -58.91
CA THR A 76 -34.83 -21.73 -57.99
C THR A 76 -34.58 -21.31 -56.55
N THR A 77 -35.66 -20.98 -55.86
CA THR A 77 -35.72 -20.44 -54.50
C THR A 77 -35.26 -21.47 -53.47
N VAL A 78 -34.35 -21.10 -52.57
CA VAL A 78 -34.31 -21.67 -51.21
C VAL A 78 -34.77 -20.55 -50.27
N LEU A 79 -35.77 -20.86 -49.45
CA LEU A 79 -36.49 -19.92 -48.59
C LEU A 79 -35.54 -19.12 -47.69
N GLY A 80 -35.59 -17.79 -47.82
CA GLY A 80 -35.10 -16.89 -46.78
C GLY A 80 -36.15 -16.76 -45.67
N PHE A 81 -35.75 -17.06 -44.43
CA PHE A 81 -36.46 -16.53 -43.26
C PHE A 81 -35.88 -15.16 -42.92
N SER A 82 -36.62 -14.12 -43.28
CA SER A 82 -36.49 -12.78 -42.70
C SER A 82 -37.09 -12.83 -41.30
N GLY A 83 -36.27 -12.59 -40.27
CA GLY A 83 -36.76 -12.31 -38.93
C GLY A 83 -37.15 -10.84 -38.83
N THR A 84 -38.42 -10.53 -39.09
CA THR A 84 -39.05 -9.28 -38.64
C THR A 84 -39.37 -9.35 -37.15
N ASP A 85 -39.17 -8.23 -36.45
CA ASP A 85 -39.57 -8.00 -35.05
C ASP A 85 -40.93 -8.62 -34.69
N GLY A 86 -40.96 -9.40 -33.61
CA GLY A 86 -42.18 -9.98 -33.07
C GLY A 86 -41.96 -10.66 -31.73
N ASN A 87 -42.25 -9.92 -30.66
CA ASN A 87 -42.44 -10.43 -29.29
C ASN A 87 -43.35 -11.66 -29.28
N LEU A 88 -42.93 -12.79 -28.70
CA LEU A 88 -43.83 -13.78 -28.09
C LEU A 88 -43.10 -14.61 -27.03
N ASN A 89 -43.72 -14.66 -25.85
CA ASN A 89 -43.32 -15.42 -24.66
C ASN A 89 -43.82 -16.88 -24.74
N LEU A 90 -43.19 -17.70 -23.89
CA LEU A 90 -43.68 -18.93 -23.23
C LEU A 90 -43.25 -20.30 -23.79
N GLY A 91 -42.62 -21.10 -22.91
CA GLY A 91 -42.65 -22.57 -22.97
C GLY A 91 -41.36 -23.27 -22.52
N GLU A 92 -41.27 -23.66 -21.25
CA GLU A 92 -40.30 -24.65 -20.75
C GLU A 92 -40.42 -25.99 -21.49
N LEU A 93 -39.29 -26.68 -21.76
CA LEU A 93 -39.20 -28.14 -21.80
C LEU A 93 -37.73 -28.61 -21.66
N ASP A 94 -37.61 -29.87 -21.24
CA ASP A 94 -36.62 -30.44 -20.32
C ASP A 94 -35.41 -31.15 -20.99
N TYR A 95 -34.40 -31.42 -20.17
CA TYR A 95 -33.03 -31.89 -20.38
C TYR A 95 -32.74 -33.08 -21.34
N GLY A 96 -31.51 -33.07 -21.88
CA GLY A 96 -30.71 -34.29 -22.08
C GLY A 96 -29.61 -34.18 -23.14
N HIS A 97 -28.34 -34.29 -22.71
CA HIS A 97 -27.14 -34.54 -23.52
C HIS A 97 -26.51 -33.39 -24.34
N LEU A 98 -25.60 -32.63 -23.70
CA LEU A 98 -24.51 -31.94 -24.40
C LEU A 98 -23.28 -31.70 -23.48
N GLU A 99 -22.63 -32.78 -23.04
CA GLU A 99 -21.42 -32.70 -22.19
C GLU A 99 -20.09 -32.59 -22.98
N SER A 100 -20.10 -32.73 -24.31
CA SER A 100 -18.83 -32.89 -25.06
C SER A 100 -18.23 -31.61 -25.65
N PHE A 101 -18.97 -30.50 -25.74
CA PHE A 101 -18.44 -29.22 -26.24
C PHE A 101 -18.02 -28.24 -25.14
N ALA A 102 -18.53 -28.42 -23.92
CA ALA A 102 -18.14 -27.62 -22.76
C ALA A 102 -16.70 -27.88 -22.30
N HIS A 103 -16.11 -29.03 -22.67
CA HIS A 103 -14.76 -29.40 -22.26
C HIS A 103 -13.65 -28.62 -22.97
N ILE A 104 -13.84 -28.21 -24.23
CA ILE A 104 -12.83 -27.46 -24.99
C ILE A 104 -12.78 -25.99 -24.49
N CYS A 105 -13.92 -25.40 -24.16
CA CYS A 105 -13.97 -24.06 -23.56
C CYS A 105 -13.59 -24.04 -22.07
N LYS A 106 -13.81 -25.13 -21.31
CA LYS A 106 -13.36 -25.24 -19.91
C LYS A 106 -11.84 -25.34 -19.76
N ASN A 107 -11.15 -25.92 -20.74
CA ASN A 107 -9.69 -26.00 -20.73
C ASN A 107 -9.00 -24.68 -21.13
N MET A 108 -9.76 -23.62 -21.45
CA MET A 108 -9.26 -22.26 -21.69
C MET A 108 -9.23 -21.39 -20.42
N VAL A 109 -9.22 -22.02 -19.23
CA VAL A 109 -8.91 -21.38 -17.95
C VAL A 109 -7.42 -21.60 -17.68
N PHE A 110 -6.69 -20.54 -17.34
CA PHE A 110 -5.32 -20.62 -16.82
C PHE A 110 -5.20 -21.77 -15.81
N GLN A 111 -4.12 -22.56 -15.92
CA GLN A 111 -3.70 -23.49 -14.88
C GLN A 111 -3.51 -22.74 -13.56
N ASP A 112 -4.53 -22.77 -12.70
CA ASP A 112 -4.38 -22.57 -11.26
C ASP A 112 -4.46 -23.94 -10.58
N ASN A 113 -3.36 -24.29 -9.92
CA ASN A 113 -3.32 -25.39 -8.97
C ASN A 113 -4.09 -24.97 -7.70
N ILE A 114 -4.88 -25.90 -7.16
CA ILE A 114 -5.48 -25.96 -5.80
C ILE A 114 -6.90 -25.36 -5.63
N GLY A 115 -7.88 -26.26 -5.52
CA GLY A 115 -8.76 -26.34 -4.33
C GLY A 115 -10.16 -25.71 -4.38
N SER A 116 -11.16 -26.58 -4.51
CA SER A 116 -12.58 -26.44 -4.11
C SER A 116 -13.54 -25.65 -5.02
N SER A 117 -14.53 -26.38 -5.55
CA SER A 117 -15.65 -25.88 -6.37
C SER A 117 -16.69 -25.11 -5.55
N PRO A 118 -17.40 -24.16 -6.17
CA PRO A 118 -18.87 -24.33 -6.20
C PRO A 118 -19.56 -23.95 -7.53
N LYS A 119 -20.54 -24.79 -7.87
CA LYS A 119 -21.77 -24.61 -8.66
C LYS A 119 -21.89 -23.40 -9.59
N ILE A 120 -21.80 -23.67 -10.90
CA ILE A 120 -22.16 -22.77 -12.00
C ILE A 120 -23.68 -22.85 -12.23
N GLU A 121 -24.36 -21.71 -12.09
CA GLU A 121 -25.73 -21.48 -12.55
C GLU A 121 -25.79 -21.49 -14.09
N LYS A 122 -26.83 -22.15 -14.61
CA LYS A 122 -27.16 -22.34 -16.03
C LYS A 122 -27.44 -21.01 -16.73
N LEU A 123 -26.72 -20.74 -17.82
CA LEU A 123 -27.11 -19.76 -18.85
C LEU A 123 -27.28 -20.47 -20.20
N THR A 124 -28.37 -20.15 -20.87
CA THR A 124 -28.99 -20.82 -22.02
C THR A 124 -28.37 -20.47 -23.38
N SER A 125 -28.47 -21.44 -24.31
CA SER A 125 -28.31 -21.40 -25.79
C SER A 125 -27.07 -20.71 -26.38
N VAL A 126 -26.06 -21.50 -26.75
CA VAL A 126 -24.87 -21.06 -27.50
C VAL A 126 -25.00 -21.51 -28.96
N THR A 127 -25.39 -20.59 -29.84
CA THR A 127 -25.02 -20.62 -31.27
C THR A 127 -23.50 -20.44 -31.37
N VAL A 128 -22.83 -21.16 -32.29
CA VAL A 128 -21.37 -21.02 -32.52
C VAL A 128 -21.07 -19.56 -32.88
N PRO A 129 -20.39 -18.78 -32.02
CA PRO A 129 -20.18 -17.36 -32.30
C PRO A 129 -19.28 -17.19 -33.52
N GLY A 130 -19.70 -16.39 -34.49
CA GLY A 130 -18.80 -15.88 -35.51
C GLY A 130 -18.60 -16.70 -36.78
N LEU A 131 -19.35 -17.77 -37.07
CA LEU A 131 -19.32 -18.38 -38.42
C LEU A 131 -20.33 -17.70 -39.37
N TRP A 132 -21.45 -17.22 -38.82
CA TRP A 132 -22.62 -16.80 -39.61
C TRP A 132 -22.87 -15.30 -39.64
N ASP A 133 -22.08 -14.51 -38.92
CA ASP A 133 -22.32 -13.08 -38.73
C ASP A 133 -22.07 -12.26 -40.00
N ASP A 134 -21.19 -12.71 -40.89
CA ASP A 134 -20.86 -12.02 -42.15
C ASP A 134 -21.38 -12.73 -43.42
N LEU A 135 -22.12 -13.84 -43.28
CA LEU A 135 -22.58 -14.66 -44.41
C LEU A 135 -23.70 -14.03 -45.24
N GLN A 136 -24.12 -12.79 -44.91
CA GLN A 136 -25.02 -11.99 -45.72
C GLN A 136 -24.31 -11.28 -46.90
N ARG A 137 -22.98 -11.40 -47.04
CA ARG A 137 -22.19 -10.79 -48.12
C ARG A 137 -21.88 -11.79 -49.23
N GLU A 138 -21.71 -11.32 -50.47
CA GLU A 138 -21.52 -12.14 -51.69
C GLU A 138 -20.25 -13.03 -51.66
N HIS A 139 -19.34 -12.83 -50.71
CA HIS A 139 -18.03 -13.48 -50.64
C HIS A 139 -17.87 -14.36 -49.40
N VAL A 140 -18.18 -15.65 -49.54
CA VAL A 140 -18.17 -16.64 -48.44
C VAL A 140 -16.81 -17.34 -48.30
N ALA A 141 -15.99 -17.37 -49.35
CA ALA A 141 -14.76 -18.16 -49.38
C ALA A 141 -13.72 -17.75 -48.31
N VAL A 142 -13.53 -16.44 -48.09
CA VAL A 142 -12.52 -15.90 -47.17
C VAL A 142 -12.85 -16.19 -45.69
N PRO A 143 -14.07 -15.94 -45.18
CA PRO A 143 -14.50 -16.37 -43.85
C PRO A 143 -14.28 -17.86 -43.58
N PHE A 144 -14.60 -18.72 -44.53
CA PHE A 144 -14.43 -20.17 -44.38
C PHE A 144 -12.97 -20.61 -44.42
N ALA A 145 -12.15 -20.01 -45.28
CA ALA A 145 -10.71 -20.27 -45.29
C ALA A 145 -10.05 -19.86 -43.97
N ALA A 146 -10.40 -18.69 -43.42
CA ALA A 146 -9.91 -18.24 -42.12
C ALA A 146 -10.35 -19.18 -40.98
N TRP A 147 -11.63 -19.59 -40.96
CA TRP A 147 -12.15 -20.57 -39.99
C TRP A 147 -11.42 -21.91 -40.08
N ALA A 148 -11.22 -22.42 -41.30
CA ALA A 148 -10.51 -23.66 -41.57
C ALA A 148 -9.07 -23.60 -41.04
N LEU A 149 -8.34 -22.52 -41.35
CA LEU A 149 -6.98 -22.28 -40.86
C LEU A 149 -6.92 -22.22 -39.34
N ALA A 150 -7.86 -21.52 -38.68
CA ALA A 150 -7.92 -21.44 -37.23
C ALA A 150 -8.09 -22.80 -36.57
N ASN A 151 -9.03 -23.62 -37.06
CA ASN A 151 -9.25 -24.96 -36.52
C ASN A 151 -8.03 -25.87 -36.75
N TRP A 152 -7.38 -25.75 -37.91
CA TRP A 152 -6.20 -26.56 -38.21
C TRP A 152 -5.00 -26.20 -37.33
N ALA A 153 -4.76 -24.90 -37.10
CA ALA A 153 -3.74 -24.38 -36.18
C ALA A 153 -3.98 -24.83 -34.73
N LEU A 154 -5.24 -24.90 -34.30
CA LEU A 154 -5.62 -25.34 -32.96
C LEU A 154 -5.52 -26.87 -32.77
N ALA A 155 -5.53 -27.65 -33.86
CA ALA A 155 -5.59 -29.11 -33.80
C ALA A 155 -4.25 -29.77 -33.39
N SER A 156 -3.09 -29.25 -33.81
CA SER A 156 -1.78 -29.81 -33.42
C SER A 156 -0.60 -28.83 -33.57
N GLU A 157 0.49 -29.08 -32.84
CA GLU A 157 1.78 -28.38 -32.98
C GLU A 157 2.41 -28.56 -34.38
N LEU A 158 2.28 -29.76 -34.95
CA LEU A 158 2.78 -30.07 -36.29
C LEU A 158 2.09 -29.19 -37.35
N ASN A 159 0.77 -29.01 -37.23
CA ASN A 159 0.01 -28.17 -38.16
C ASN A 159 0.48 -26.71 -38.10
N ARG A 160 0.75 -26.20 -36.89
CA ARG A 160 1.29 -24.85 -36.71
C ARG A 160 2.66 -24.69 -37.37
N SER A 161 3.51 -25.71 -37.29
CA SER A 161 4.81 -25.73 -37.98
C SER A 161 4.64 -25.69 -39.51
N HIS A 162 3.65 -26.39 -40.06
CA HIS A 162 3.34 -26.34 -41.48
C HIS A 162 2.74 -24.99 -41.92
N ILE A 163 1.89 -24.35 -41.11
CA ILE A 163 1.43 -22.98 -41.39
C ILE A 163 2.62 -22.02 -41.42
N GLN A 164 3.56 -22.17 -40.47
CA GLN A 164 4.76 -21.34 -40.39
C GLN A 164 5.73 -21.56 -41.56
N GLU A 165 5.78 -22.77 -42.12
CA GLU A 165 6.55 -23.09 -43.32
C GLU A 165 5.93 -22.46 -44.57
N LEU A 166 4.59 -22.46 -44.68
CA LEU A 166 3.86 -21.90 -45.82
C LEU A 166 3.72 -20.37 -45.78
N ASP A 167 3.52 -19.77 -44.60
CA ASP A 167 3.37 -18.33 -44.37
C ASP A 167 4.56 -17.79 -43.55
N GLY A 168 5.78 -18.08 -44.02
CA GLY A 168 7.03 -17.76 -43.31
C GLY A 168 7.25 -16.26 -43.07
N ASP A 169 6.72 -15.39 -43.93
CA ASP A 169 6.74 -13.93 -43.76
C ASP A 169 5.53 -13.41 -42.96
N GLY A 170 4.49 -14.23 -42.77
CA GLY A 170 3.29 -13.92 -42.02
C GLY A 170 2.31 -12.99 -42.74
N HIS A 171 2.38 -12.89 -44.08
CA HIS A 171 1.55 -11.99 -44.87
C HIS A 171 0.11 -12.47 -44.98
N ALA A 172 -0.14 -13.77 -45.15
CA ALA A 172 -1.51 -14.28 -45.25
C ALA A 172 -2.28 -14.05 -43.94
N ILE A 173 -1.66 -14.33 -42.78
CA ILE A 173 -2.26 -14.06 -41.47
C ILE A 173 -2.47 -12.55 -41.26
N MET A 174 -1.52 -11.72 -41.67
CA MET A 174 -1.69 -10.25 -41.59
C MET A 174 -2.91 -9.77 -42.39
N THR A 175 -3.14 -10.33 -43.58
CA THR A 175 -4.32 -10.02 -44.40
C THR A 175 -5.61 -10.42 -43.69
N ALA A 176 -5.65 -11.59 -43.03
CA ALA A 176 -6.81 -11.98 -42.21
C ALA A 176 -7.09 -11.01 -41.05
N LEU A 177 -6.04 -10.51 -40.38
CA LEU A 177 -6.18 -9.56 -39.28
C LEU A 177 -6.67 -8.18 -39.74
N MET A 178 -6.33 -7.77 -40.96
CA MET A 178 -6.74 -6.49 -41.56
C MET A 178 -8.09 -6.57 -42.28
N ALA A 179 -8.70 -7.75 -42.39
CA ALA A 179 -9.93 -7.96 -43.13
C ALA A 179 -11.11 -7.12 -42.60
N PRO A 180 -12.02 -6.62 -43.45
CA PRO A 180 -13.19 -5.89 -43.00
C PRO A 180 -14.24 -6.79 -42.32
N GLU A 181 -14.27 -8.09 -42.63
CA GLU A 181 -15.22 -9.05 -42.07
C GLU A 181 -14.88 -9.40 -40.62
N ARG A 182 -15.92 -9.44 -39.77
CA ARG A 182 -15.79 -9.76 -38.35
C ARG A 182 -15.28 -11.19 -38.13
N THR A 183 -15.82 -12.13 -38.89
CA THR A 183 -15.53 -13.56 -38.89
C THR A 183 -14.08 -13.82 -39.27
N VAL A 184 -13.57 -13.12 -40.28
CA VAL A 184 -12.19 -13.26 -40.73
C VAL A 184 -11.25 -12.72 -39.66
N LYS A 185 -11.53 -11.55 -39.09
CA LYS A 185 -10.77 -11.00 -37.95
C LYS A 185 -10.75 -11.91 -36.73
N TRP A 186 -11.89 -12.50 -36.40
CA TRP A 186 -12.02 -13.44 -35.29
C TRP A 186 -11.10 -14.65 -35.48
N HIS A 187 -11.21 -15.33 -36.61
CA HIS A 187 -10.44 -16.53 -36.89
C HIS A 187 -8.97 -16.23 -37.16
N GLY A 188 -8.66 -15.12 -37.84
CA GLY A 188 -7.29 -14.61 -37.98
C GLY A 188 -6.63 -14.35 -36.63
N SER A 189 -7.37 -13.78 -35.67
CA SER A 189 -6.88 -13.58 -34.30
C SER A 189 -6.62 -14.90 -33.57
N LEU A 190 -7.44 -15.94 -33.81
CA LEU A 190 -7.20 -17.28 -33.26
C LEU A 190 -5.97 -17.96 -33.86
N VAL A 191 -5.78 -17.86 -35.18
CA VAL A 191 -4.58 -18.37 -35.87
C VAL A 191 -3.33 -17.69 -35.32
N ALA A 192 -3.34 -16.35 -35.29
CA ALA A 192 -2.23 -15.56 -34.78
C ALA A 192 -1.88 -15.95 -33.33
N ARG A 193 -2.89 -16.09 -32.47
CA ARG A 193 -2.69 -16.55 -31.09
C ARG A 193 -2.08 -17.95 -31.03
N ALA A 194 -2.63 -18.91 -31.77
CA ALA A 194 -2.16 -20.30 -31.74
C ALA A 194 -0.70 -20.42 -32.19
N LEU A 195 -0.30 -19.67 -33.22
CA LEU A 195 1.09 -19.64 -33.69
C LEU A 195 2.01 -18.94 -32.70
N LEU A 196 1.55 -17.85 -32.08
CA LEU A 196 2.32 -17.14 -31.07
C LEU A 196 2.43 -17.93 -29.76
N ASP A 197 1.44 -18.71 -29.35
CA ASP A 197 1.50 -19.54 -28.13
C ASP A 197 2.52 -20.68 -28.24
N ASP A 198 2.87 -21.09 -29.46
CA ASP A 198 3.81 -22.20 -29.70
C ASP A 198 5.27 -21.75 -29.56
N LEU A 199 5.88 -22.05 -28.41
CA LEU A 199 7.25 -21.66 -28.09
C LEU A 199 8.31 -22.31 -29.01
N ASN A 200 7.96 -23.38 -29.71
CA ASN A 200 8.88 -24.08 -30.62
C ASN A 200 9.00 -23.38 -31.99
N LEU A 201 8.08 -22.46 -32.30
CA LEU A 201 8.10 -21.74 -33.57
C LEU A 201 8.95 -20.46 -33.50
N PRO A 202 9.74 -20.16 -34.55
CA PRO A 202 10.42 -18.88 -34.68
C PRO A 202 9.40 -17.75 -34.88
N LEU A 203 9.71 -16.56 -34.36
CA LEU A 203 8.87 -15.38 -34.56
C LEU A 203 8.97 -14.88 -36.01
N THR A 204 7.83 -14.65 -36.65
CA THR A 204 7.78 -14.05 -37.98
C THR A 204 8.17 -12.57 -37.93
N VAL A 205 8.72 -12.06 -39.04
CA VAL A 205 9.08 -10.64 -39.18
C VAL A 205 7.83 -9.74 -39.09
N SER A 206 6.65 -10.29 -39.36
CA SER A 206 5.36 -9.57 -39.31
C SER A 206 4.73 -9.46 -37.93
N VAL A 207 5.26 -10.11 -36.87
CA VAL A 207 4.65 -10.06 -35.51
C VAL A 207 4.41 -8.63 -35.00
N PRO A 208 5.30 -7.63 -35.15
CA PRO A 208 5.01 -6.26 -34.72
C PRO A 208 3.82 -5.62 -35.48
N LYS A 209 3.63 -5.99 -36.74
CA LYS A 209 2.49 -5.54 -37.56
C LYS A 209 1.20 -6.26 -37.15
N TRP A 210 1.27 -7.57 -36.88
CA TRP A 210 0.17 -8.34 -36.31
C TRP A 210 -0.29 -7.74 -34.99
N SER A 211 0.65 -7.43 -34.10
CA SER A 211 0.42 -6.79 -32.80
C SER A 211 -0.35 -5.46 -32.94
N SER A 212 0.07 -4.60 -33.86
CA SER A 212 -0.64 -3.34 -34.15
C SER A 212 -2.07 -3.57 -34.65
N SER A 213 -2.26 -4.52 -35.58
CA SER A 213 -3.56 -4.87 -36.14
C SER A 213 -4.52 -5.47 -35.10
N LEU A 214 -4.01 -6.37 -34.26
CA LEU A 214 -4.75 -7.00 -33.17
C LEU A 214 -5.20 -5.96 -32.14
N LEU A 215 -4.34 -5.00 -31.79
CA LEU A 215 -4.68 -3.91 -30.89
C LEU A 215 -5.77 -3.00 -31.48
N SER A 216 -5.66 -2.61 -32.75
CA SER A 216 -6.70 -1.84 -33.44
C SER A 216 -8.02 -2.61 -33.50
N THR A 217 -7.99 -3.91 -33.79
CA THR A 217 -9.17 -4.77 -33.80
C THR A 217 -9.82 -4.85 -32.43
N ALA A 218 -9.02 -5.04 -31.37
CA ALA A 218 -9.51 -5.05 -30.00
C ALA A 218 -10.14 -3.71 -29.59
N PHE A 219 -9.56 -2.59 -30.02
CA PHE A 219 -10.11 -1.25 -29.79
C PHE A 219 -11.46 -1.05 -30.47
N TYR A 220 -11.54 -1.22 -31.81
CA TYR A 220 -12.79 -1.01 -32.53
C TYR A 220 -13.90 -2.00 -32.13
N ALA A 221 -13.54 -3.25 -31.82
CA ALA A 221 -14.49 -4.23 -31.29
C ALA A 221 -15.02 -3.82 -29.90
N SER A 222 -14.16 -3.25 -29.05
CA SER A 222 -14.56 -2.68 -27.77
C SER A 222 -15.51 -1.48 -27.94
N GLU A 223 -15.25 -0.61 -28.92
CA GLU A 223 -16.14 0.54 -29.20
C GLU A 223 -17.52 0.11 -29.69
N ALA A 224 -17.56 -0.98 -30.46
CA ALA A 224 -18.78 -1.58 -30.97
C ALA A 224 -19.51 -2.52 -29.97
N GLU A 225 -19.04 -2.60 -28.72
CA GLU A 225 -19.52 -3.52 -27.68
C GLU A 225 -19.45 -5.02 -28.06
N ASP A 226 -18.60 -5.40 -29.04
CA ASP A 226 -18.32 -6.79 -29.39
C ASP A 226 -17.20 -7.36 -28.50
N ILE A 227 -17.59 -7.69 -27.27
CA ILE A 227 -16.66 -8.14 -26.22
C ILE A 227 -16.00 -9.47 -26.59
N ALA A 228 -16.68 -10.29 -27.37
CA ALA A 228 -16.17 -11.58 -27.77
C ALA A 228 -14.96 -11.39 -28.71
N LEU A 229 -15.09 -10.55 -29.74
CA LEU A 229 -14.00 -10.29 -30.69
C LEU A 229 -12.87 -9.52 -30.01
N ALA A 230 -13.22 -8.51 -29.20
CA ALA A 230 -12.25 -7.74 -28.43
C ALA A 230 -11.40 -8.65 -27.53
N ARG A 231 -12.01 -9.63 -26.87
CA ARG A 231 -11.30 -10.59 -26.01
C ARG A 231 -10.35 -11.49 -26.79
N VAL A 232 -10.77 -12.02 -27.94
CA VAL A 232 -9.91 -12.89 -28.75
C VAL A 232 -8.73 -12.11 -29.31
N ALA A 233 -8.98 -10.94 -29.91
CA ALA A 233 -7.93 -10.09 -30.45
C ALA A 233 -6.95 -9.62 -29.36
N LEU A 234 -7.46 -9.20 -28.19
CA LEU A 234 -6.63 -8.78 -27.07
C LEU A 234 -5.81 -9.94 -26.47
N SER A 235 -6.36 -11.17 -26.46
CA SER A 235 -5.60 -12.34 -26.02
C SER A 235 -4.44 -12.67 -26.96
N ALA A 236 -4.64 -12.60 -28.27
CA ALA A 236 -3.58 -12.76 -29.26
C ALA A 236 -2.52 -11.65 -29.15
N PHE A 237 -2.98 -10.41 -28.93
CA PHE A 237 -2.12 -9.26 -28.70
C PHE A 237 -1.24 -9.42 -27.47
N LEU A 238 -1.80 -9.90 -26.34
CA LEU A 238 -1.05 -10.17 -25.12
C LEU A 238 0.12 -11.12 -25.38
N VAL A 239 -0.11 -12.23 -26.09
CA VAL A 239 0.94 -13.21 -26.41
C VAL A 239 1.99 -12.60 -27.36
N SER A 240 1.57 -11.76 -28.32
CA SER A 240 2.49 -11.04 -29.20
C SER A 240 3.45 -10.14 -28.42
N ILE A 241 2.96 -9.50 -27.35
CA ILE A 241 3.74 -8.63 -26.48
C ILE A 241 4.65 -9.44 -25.58
N ASP A 242 4.19 -10.57 -25.05
CA ASP A 242 5.00 -11.45 -24.21
C ASP A 242 6.23 -11.99 -24.95
N ARG A 243 6.05 -12.41 -26.21
CA ARG A 243 7.12 -13.04 -26.99
C ARG A 243 8.03 -12.09 -27.77
N SER A 244 7.54 -10.94 -28.23
CA SER A 244 8.30 -10.08 -29.15
C SER A 244 8.65 -8.71 -28.56
N ASN A 245 9.95 -8.48 -28.34
CA ASN A 245 10.45 -7.16 -27.90
C ASN A 245 10.22 -6.06 -28.95
N ASP A 246 10.21 -6.39 -30.24
CA ASP A 246 9.92 -5.40 -31.29
C ASP A 246 8.43 -5.03 -31.31
N ALA A 247 7.53 -5.98 -31.01
CA ALA A 247 6.12 -5.65 -30.78
C ALA A 247 5.94 -4.71 -29.58
N LYS A 248 6.68 -4.93 -28.47
CA LYS A 248 6.68 -4.02 -27.31
C LYS A 248 7.06 -2.58 -27.71
N LYS A 249 8.14 -2.40 -28.50
CA LYS A 249 8.59 -1.09 -28.98
C LYS A 249 7.51 -0.38 -29.81
N VAL A 250 6.93 -1.09 -30.79
CA VAL A 250 5.88 -0.52 -31.66
C VAL A 250 4.66 -0.08 -30.86
N VAL A 251 4.26 -0.87 -29.86
CA VAL A 251 3.13 -0.53 -28.97
C VAL A 251 3.45 0.66 -28.07
N MET A 252 4.68 0.77 -27.56
CA MET A 252 5.10 1.94 -26.78
C MET A 252 5.10 3.22 -27.61
N GLU A 253 5.48 3.16 -28.88
CA GLU A 253 5.50 4.32 -29.77
C GLU A 253 4.09 4.75 -30.24
N LYS A 254 3.20 3.78 -30.54
CA LYS A 254 1.94 4.06 -31.26
C LYS A 254 0.68 3.43 -30.67
N GLY A 255 0.79 2.44 -29.78
CA GLY A 255 -0.33 1.64 -29.30
C GLY A 255 -0.97 2.11 -27.98
N LEU A 256 -0.26 2.88 -27.14
CA LEU A 256 -0.72 3.22 -25.79
C LEU A 256 -2.08 3.94 -25.74
N HIS A 257 -2.39 4.78 -26.74
CA HIS A 257 -3.67 5.47 -26.82
C HIS A 257 -4.86 4.51 -27.08
N LEU A 258 -4.68 3.51 -27.95
CA LEU A 258 -5.68 2.47 -28.22
C LEU A 258 -5.92 1.62 -26.97
N MET A 259 -4.85 1.26 -26.27
CA MET A 259 -4.95 0.52 -25.00
C MET A 259 -5.75 1.29 -23.96
N ARG A 260 -5.54 2.62 -23.82
CA ARG A 260 -6.36 3.46 -22.94
C ARG A 260 -7.82 3.51 -23.37
N GLY A 261 -8.07 3.59 -24.68
CA GLY A 261 -9.42 3.55 -25.24
C GLY A 261 -10.18 2.29 -24.83
N ILE A 262 -9.56 1.11 -24.99
CA ILE A 262 -10.10 -0.18 -24.53
C ILE A 262 -10.30 -0.13 -23.01
N ALA A 263 -9.32 0.38 -22.24
CA ALA A 263 -9.41 0.45 -20.79
C ALA A 263 -10.65 1.23 -20.32
N LYS A 264 -10.94 2.39 -20.93
CA LYS A 264 -12.11 3.23 -20.59
C LYS A 264 -13.44 2.54 -20.88
N GLN A 265 -13.53 1.77 -21.96
CA GLN A 265 -14.74 1.01 -22.32
C GLN A 265 -14.89 -0.29 -21.52
N SER A 266 -13.76 -0.85 -21.07
CA SER A 266 -13.70 -2.10 -20.31
C SER A 266 -14.08 -1.99 -18.83
N GLU A 267 -14.55 -0.84 -18.34
CA GLU A 267 -14.89 -0.64 -16.92
C GLU A 267 -15.86 -1.71 -16.37
N LYS A 268 -16.70 -2.31 -17.23
CA LYS A 268 -17.64 -3.39 -16.89
C LYS A 268 -17.09 -4.81 -17.13
N TYR A 269 -15.99 -4.95 -17.87
CA TYR A 269 -15.50 -6.23 -18.42
C TYR A 269 -14.15 -6.64 -17.80
N LYS A 270 -14.21 -7.45 -16.75
CA LYS A 270 -13.04 -7.84 -15.94
C LYS A 270 -11.89 -8.46 -16.75
N HIS A 271 -12.20 -9.32 -17.71
CA HIS A 271 -11.19 -10.03 -18.50
C HIS A 271 -10.37 -9.09 -19.41
N LEU A 272 -10.98 -8.03 -19.93
CA LEU A 272 -10.26 -7.05 -20.75
C LEU A 272 -9.33 -6.19 -19.88
N GLN A 273 -9.77 -5.81 -18.67
CA GLN A 273 -8.92 -5.10 -17.70
C GLN A 273 -7.70 -5.93 -17.29
N GLU A 274 -7.91 -7.21 -17.01
CA GLU A 274 -6.82 -8.14 -16.64
C GLU A 274 -5.78 -8.27 -17.76
N ALA A 275 -6.21 -8.49 -19.00
CA ALA A 275 -5.30 -8.58 -20.13
C ALA A 275 -4.50 -7.26 -20.32
N LEU A 276 -5.16 -6.10 -20.26
CA LEU A 276 -4.48 -4.80 -20.36
C LEU A 276 -3.49 -4.55 -19.23
N ALA A 277 -3.85 -4.92 -18.00
CA ALA A 277 -2.96 -4.77 -16.85
C ALA A 277 -1.72 -5.66 -17.00
N ARG A 278 -1.88 -6.90 -17.49
CA ARG A 278 -0.75 -7.80 -17.81
C ARG A 278 0.13 -7.27 -18.92
N ILE A 279 -0.45 -6.71 -19.99
CA ILE A 279 0.33 -6.09 -21.07
C ILE A 279 1.19 -4.96 -20.51
N LEU A 280 0.62 -4.07 -19.69
CA LEU A 280 1.39 -3.00 -19.06
C LEU A 280 2.50 -3.54 -18.14
N GLU A 281 2.25 -4.59 -17.35
CA GLU A 281 3.30 -5.25 -16.57
C GLU A 281 4.45 -5.77 -17.43
N LEU A 282 4.14 -6.40 -18.57
CA LEU A 282 5.14 -6.93 -19.50
C LEU A 282 5.99 -5.85 -20.18
N LEU A 283 5.43 -4.65 -20.36
CA LEU A 283 6.15 -3.48 -20.87
C LEU A 283 7.12 -2.95 -19.82
N TYR A 284 6.67 -2.77 -18.57
CA TYR A 284 7.54 -2.35 -17.47
C TYR A 284 8.62 -3.38 -17.13
N ALA A 285 8.31 -4.69 -17.19
CA ALA A 285 9.29 -5.75 -17.00
C ALA A 285 10.40 -5.76 -18.06
N ALA A 286 10.15 -5.14 -19.22
CA ALA A 286 11.13 -4.98 -20.31
C ALA A 286 11.86 -3.63 -20.25
N ASP A 287 11.84 -2.92 -19.12
CA ASP A 287 12.48 -1.60 -18.93
C ASP A 287 11.90 -0.52 -19.86
N MET A 288 10.68 -0.72 -20.37
CA MET A 288 9.98 0.24 -21.23
C MET A 288 9.05 1.14 -20.41
N HIS A 289 9.65 2.11 -19.74
CA HIS A 289 8.95 3.05 -18.87
C HIS A 289 8.06 4.02 -19.66
N LEU A 290 6.89 4.35 -19.10
CA LEU A 290 5.98 5.35 -19.69
C LEU A 290 6.58 6.75 -19.56
N SER A 291 6.40 7.59 -20.59
CA SER A 291 6.71 9.02 -20.49
C SER A 291 5.87 9.69 -19.40
N LEU A 292 6.26 10.88 -18.94
CA LEU A 292 5.51 11.61 -17.91
C LEU A 292 4.06 11.85 -18.34
N GLU A 293 3.86 12.30 -19.58
CA GLU A 293 2.55 12.59 -20.15
C GLU A 293 1.66 11.34 -20.21
N GLU A 294 2.23 10.22 -20.66
CA GLU A 294 1.51 8.94 -20.76
C GLU A 294 1.20 8.38 -19.37
N SER A 295 2.12 8.53 -18.41
CA SER A 295 1.92 8.17 -17.01
C SER A 295 0.77 8.96 -16.38
N GLN A 296 0.68 10.27 -16.67
CA GLN A 296 -0.41 11.12 -16.22
C GLN A 296 -1.76 10.66 -16.81
N LYS A 297 -1.82 10.35 -18.11
CA LYS A 297 -3.03 9.84 -18.78
C LYS A 297 -3.48 8.49 -18.22
N TRP A 298 -2.54 7.58 -17.93
CA TRP A 298 -2.82 6.27 -17.35
C TRP A 298 -3.20 6.34 -15.86
N SER A 299 -2.73 7.34 -15.12
CA SER A 299 -2.94 7.42 -13.66
C SER A 299 -4.41 7.35 -13.24
N GLY A 300 -5.32 7.99 -13.98
CA GLY A 300 -6.76 7.93 -13.70
C GLY A 300 -7.36 6.53 -13.87
N ILE A 301 -6.98 5.84 -14.95
CA ILE A 301 -7.44 4.47 -15.24
C ILE A 301 -6.92 3.49 -14.18
N LEU A 302 -5.63 3.56 -13.87
CA LEU A 302 -4.99 2.67 -12.90
C LEU A 302 -5.60 2.87 -11.50
N LEU A 303 -5.83 4.11 -11.08
CA LEU A 303 -6.49 4.38 -9.79
C LEU A 303 -7.94 3.86 -9.78
N ARG A 304 -8.70 3.97 -10.87
CA ARG A 304 -10.03 3.34 -10.95
C ARG A 304 -9.96 1.83 -10.77
N TRP A 305 -8.98 1.15 -11.38
CA TRP A 305 -8.78 -0.29 -11.19
C TRP A 305 -8.36 -0.65 -9.76
N VAL A 306 -7.59 0.22 -9.10
CA VAL A 306 -7.21 0.01 -7.69
C VAL A 306 -8.43 0.05 -6.77
N PHE A 307 -9.30 1.07 -6.93
CA PHE A 307 -10.42 1.33 -6.03
C PHE A 307 -11.75 0.68 -6.44
N SER A 308 -11.86 0.16 -7.66
CA SER A 308 -13.10 -0.47 -8.12
C SER A 308 -13.36 -1.82 -7.43
N GLN A 309 -14.57 -1.98 -6.92
CA GLN A 309 -15.06 -3.27 -6.38
C GLN A 309 -15.29 -4.31 -7.47
N ALA A 310 -15.40 -3.89 -8.75
CA ALA A 310 -15.62 -4.79 -9.86
C ALA A 310 -14.32 -5.43 -10.38
N SER A 311 -13.16 -4.85 -10.08
CA SER A 311 -11.86 -5.32 -10.59
C SER A 311 -11.38 -6.58 -9.86
N LEU A 312 -10.71 -7.47 -10.61
CA LEU A 312 -10.07 -8.66 -10.06
C LEU A 312 -8.87 -8.29 -9.18
N ASP A 313 -8.54 -9.14 -8.21
CA ASP A 313 -7.41 -8.90 -7.31
C ASP A 313 -6.07 -8.87 -8.07
N THR A 314 -5.94 -9.64 -9.14
CA THR A 314 -4.79 -9.62 -10.06
C THR A 314 -4.64 -8.26 -10.73
N THR A 315 -5.71 -7.73 -11.34
CA THR A 315 -5.73 -6.40 -11.96
C THR A 315 -5.36 -5.30 -10.95
N ARG A 316 -5.91 -5.35 -9.73
CA ARG A 316 -5.61 -4.38 -8.67
C ARG A 316 -4.14 -4.40 -8.29
N LEU A 317 -3.56 -5.59 -8.14
CA LEU A 317 -2.14 -5.75 -7.81
C LEU A 317 -1.24 -5.20 -8.93
N SER A 318 -1.55 -5.52 -10.18
CA SER A 318 -0.84 -5.01 -11.36
C SER A 318 -0.92 -3.49 -11.46
N ALA A 319 -2.11 -2.91 -11.30
CA ALA A 319 -2.30 -1.46 -11.32
C ALA A 319 -1.51 -0.76 -10.20
N THR A 320 -1.49 -1.36 -9.00
CA THR A 320 -0.72 -0.87 -7.85
C THR A 320 0.78 -0.88 -8.13
N LYS A 321 1.31 -1.97 -8.73
CA LYS A 321 2.73 -2.07 -9.12
C LYS A 321 3.10 -1.03 -10.16
N ILE A 322 2.31 -0.89 -11.22
CA ILE A 322 2.55 0.10 -12.28
C ILE A 322 2.53 1.52 -11.73
N LEU A 323 1.55 1.85 -10.87
CA LEU A 323 1.52 3.15 -10.19
C LEU A 323 2.78 3.37 -9.34
N SER A 324 3.26 2.34 -8.63
CA SER A 324 4.52 2.42 -7.87
C SER A 324 5.71 2.75 -8.78
N CYS A 325 5.84 2.09 -9.94
CA CYS A 325 6.88 2.38 -10.91
C CYS A 325 6.79 3.82 -11.44
N ILE A 326 5.58 4.30 -11.78
CA ILE A 326 5.35 5.69 -12.21
C ILE A 326 5.86 6.71 -11.17
N LEU A 327 5.61 6.45 -9.88
CA LEU A 327 6.10 7.31 -8.80
C LEU A 327 7.63 7.29 -8.69
N GLU A 328 8.26 6.14 -8.99
CA GLU A 328 9.71 5.98 -8.96
C GLU A 328 10.40 6.68 -10.13
N ASP A 329 9.87 6.53 -11.34
CA ASP A 329 10.41 7.07 -12.58
C ASP A 329 10.40 8.60 -12.63
N HIS A 330 9.29 9.20 -12.20
CA HIS A 330 9.03 10.64 -12.39
C HIS A 330 9.23 11.50 -11.14
N GLY A 331 9.44 10.86 -9.98
CA GLY A 331 9.69 11.51 -8.69
C GLY A 331 8.81 12.74 -8.40
N PRO A 332 9.37 13.96 -8.30
CA PRO A 332 8.59 15.15 -7.94
C PRO A 332 7.44 15.47 -8.91
N ALA A 333 7.56 15.12 -10.19
CA ALA A 333 6.51 15.36 -11.17
C ALA A 333 5.26 14.48 -10.93
N SER A 334 5.43 13.36 -10.22
CA SER A 334 4.36 12.42 -9.87
C SER A 334 3.61 12.75 -8.56
N ILE A 335 4.01 13.83 -7.86
CA ILE A 335 3.38 14.23 -6.58
C ILE A 335 1.85 14.35 -6.68
N PRO A 336 1.24 14.96 -7.72
CA PRO A 336 -0.22 15.01 -7.86
C PRO A 336 -0.87 13.62 -7.89
N ILE A 337 -0.21 12.63 -8.51
CA ILE A 337 -0.69 11.24 -8.58
C ILE A 337 -0.64 10.61 -7.18
N SER A 338 0.48 10.76 -6.46
CA SER A 338 0.63 10.22 -5.10
C SER A 338 -0.37 10.84 -4.10
N GLN A 339 -0.60 12.15 -4.17
CA GLN A 339 -1.60 12.84 -3.35
C GLN A 339 -3.02 12.47 -3.78
N GLY A 340 -3.26 12.26 -5.07
CA GLY A 340 -4.50 11.74 -5.60
C GLY A 340 -4.85 10.38 -5.00
N TRP A 341 -3.89 9.46 -5.06
CA TRP A 341 -4.02 8.12 -4.49
C TRP A 341 -4.33 8.18 -3.00
N LEU A 342 -3.59 9.00 -2.24
CA LEU A 342 -3.83 9.18 -0.81
C LEU A 342 -5.22 9.79 -0.50
N THR A 343 -5.72 10.68 -1.36
CA THR A 343 -7.07 11.26 -1.24
C THR A 343 -8.15 10.21 -1.47
N LEU A 344 -7.98 9.35 -2.49
CA LEU A 344 -8.91 8.25 -2.77
C LEU A 344 -8.91 7.23 -1.63
N LEU A 345 -7.74 6.86 -1.08
CA LEU A 345 -7.62 6.03 0.12
C LEU A 345 -8.46 6.59 1.28
N LEU A 346 -8.28 7.87 1.61
CA LEU A 346 -9.02 8.53 2.69
C LEU A 346 -10.54 8.53 2.42
N THR A 347 -10.93 8.83 1.18
CA THR A 347 -12.35 8.94 0.80
C THR A 347 -13.05 7.59 0.88
N GLU A 348 -12.40 6.50 0.45
CA GLU A 348 -12.98 5.16 0.50
C GLU A 348 -13.17 4.69 1.95
N ILE A 349 -12.16 4.89 2.81
CA ILE A 349 -12.25 4.55 4.25
C ILE A 349 -13.35 5.36 4.95
N LEU A 350 -13.49 6.65 4.62
CA LEU A 350 -14.59 7.48 5.12
C LEU A 350 -15.96 7.05 4.59
N GLY A 351 -16.04 6.56 3.35
CA GLY A 351 -17.27 6.01 2.77
C GLY A 351 -17.73 4.75 3.51
N ILE A 352 -16.79 3.89 3.88
CA ILE A 352 -17.08 2.62 4.55
C ILE A 352 -17.46 2.82 6.01
N SER A 353 -16.75 3.68 6.74
CA SER A 353 -17.10 4.02 8.12
C SER A 353 -18.53 4.60 8.23
N LYS A 354 -19.00 5.35 7.22
CA LYS A 354 -20.40 5.79 7.14
C LYS A 354 -21.37 4.61 6.93
N LYS A 355 -21.03 3.67 6.04
CA LYS A 355 -21.86 2.48 5.75
C LYS A 355 -21.94 1.50 6.92
N SER A 356 -20.85 1.31 7.68
CA SER A 356 -20.83 0.44 8.87
C SER A 356 -21.66 1.00 10.02
N ASN A 357 -21.60 2.32 10.25
CA ASN A 357 -22.41 3.02 11.25
C ASN A 357 -23.93 2.96 10.96
N LEU A 358 -24.33 2.83 9.69
CA LEU A 358 -25.74 2.63 9.30
C LEU A 358 -26.23 1.18 9.52
N LYS A 359 -25.33 0.19 9.51
CA LYS A 359 -25.69 -1.24 9.68
C LYS A 359 -25.63 -1.72 11.14
N ALA A 360 -24.91 -1.03 12.03
CA ALA A 360 -24.82 -1.37 13.45
C ALA A 360 -26.02 -0.83 14.25
N SER A 361 -27.19 -1.45 14.10
CA SER A 361 -28.40 -1.12 14.89
C SER A 361 -28.48 -1.83 16.24
N THR A 362 -27.41 -2.51 16.69
CA THR A 362 -27.32 -3.12 18.02
C THR A 362 -26.06 -2.62 18.73
N PRO A 363 -26.17 -1.93 19.86
CA PRO A 363 -25.00 -1.39 20.55
C PRO A 363 -24.27 -2.53 21.25
N LEU A 364 -23.15 -2.98 20.67
CA LEU A 364 -22.09 -3.56 21.48
C LEU A 364 -21.70 -2.50 22.55
N LYS A 365 -21.35 -2.93 23.77
CA LYS A 365 -21.00 -2.04 24.90
C LYS A 365 -19.70 -1.25 24.65
N THR A 366 -19.65 -0.42 23.62
CA THR A 366 -18.61 0.58 23.37
C THR A 366 -18.98 1.87 24.09
N ASP A 367 -18.04 2.42 24.87
CA ASP A 367 -18.21 3.64 25.65
C ASP A 367 -18.56 4.83 24.73
N LYS A 368 -19.45 5.71 25.21
CA LYS A 368 -19.92 6.91 24.49
C LYS A 368 -18.78 7.86 24.14
N VAL A 369 -17.68 7.83 24.90
CA VAL A 369 -16.51 8.71 24.68
C VAL A 369 -15.69 8.24 23.48
N LYS A 370 -15.46 6.92 23.35
CA LYS A 370 -14.73 6.35 22.22
C LYS A 370 -15.44 6.62 20.90
N THR A 371 -16.76 6.42 20.84
CA THR A 371 -17.56 6.70 19.64
C THR A 371 -17.55 8.18 19.24
N GLN A 372 -17.53 9.10 20.21
CA GLN A 372 -17.36 10.54 19.95
C GLN A 372 -15.97 10.88 19.37
N ILE A 373 -14.90 10.23 19.86
CA ILE A 373 -13.55 10.41 19.33
C ILE A 373 -13.49 9.90 17.89
N ASP A 374 -14.01 8.72 17.62
CA ASP A 374 -14.01 8.13 16.27
C ASP A 374 -14.80 9.00 15.29
N GLN A 375 -15.95 9.55 15.72
CA GLN A 375 -16.73 10.50 14.92
C GLN A 375 -15.97 11.81 14.65
N SER A 376 -15.27 12.35 15.65
CA SER A 376 -14.45 13.57 15.50
C SER A 376 -13.27 13.34 14.56
N ASN A 377 -12.59 12.19 14.66
CA ASN A 377 -11.51 11.79 13.77
C ASN A 377 -12.02 11.66 12.32
N ALA A 378 -13.20 11.05 12.11
CA ALA A 378 -13.81 10.93 10.79
C ALA A 378 -14.18 12.30 10.18
N GLN A 379 -14.70 13.23 10.98
CA GLN A 379 -14.99 14.60 10.52
C GLN A 379 -13.72 15.35 10.14
N SER A 380 -12.67 15.27 10.98
CA SER A 380 -11.38 15.88 10.69
C SER A 380 -10.75 15.28 9.44
N ALA A 381 -10.79 13.96 9.28
CA ALA A 381 -10.28 13.28 8.10
C ALA A 381 -11.04 13.67 6.82
N ALA A 382 -12.36 13.89 6.88
CA ALA A 382 -13.13 14.36 5.73
C ALA A 382 -12.72 15.78 5.30
N GLN A 383 -12.46 16.67 6.26
CA GLN A 383 -11.92 18.01 5.97
C GLN A 383 -10.52 17.92 5.34
N VAL A 384 -9.66 17.06 5.89
CA VAL A 384 -8.31 16.83 5.37
C VAL A 384 -8.33 16.25 3.96
N ALA A 385 -9.22 15.31 3.66
CA ALA A 385 -9.39 14.74 2.32
C ALA A 385 -9.81 15.82 1.30
N SER A 386 -10.74 16.71 1.66
CA SER A 386 -11.13 17.84 0.81
C SER A 386 -10.00 18.85 0.60
N GLN A 387 -9.21 19.14 1.63
CA GLN A 387 -8.01 19.98 1.53
C GLN A 387 -6.97 19.36 0.59
N LEU A 388 -6.68 18.06 0.74
CA LEU A 388 -5.74 17.35 -0.10
C LEU A 388 -6.22 17.29 -1.56
N ALA A 389 -7.52 17.06 -1.79
CA ALA A 389 -8.10 17.11 -3.13
C ALA A 389 -7.90 18.49 -3.80
N THR A 390 -8.05 19.55 -3.02
CA THR A 390 -7.78 20.92 -3.48
C THR A 390 -6.28 21.12 -3.80
N SER A 391 -5.37 20.57 -2.99
CA SER A 391 -3.93 20.61 -3.24
C SER A 391 -3.55 19.89 -4.54
N VAL A 392 -4.13 18.72 -4.81
CA VAL A 392 -3.92 17.97 -6.06
C VAL A 392 -4.30 18.83 -7.27
N ILE A 393 -5.47 19.46 -7.23
CA ILE A 393 -5.97 20.33 -8.30
C ILE A 393 -5.03 21.52 -8.50
N LYS A 394 -4.56 22.15 -7.41
CA LYS A 394 -3.63 23.28 -7.49
C LYS A 394 -2.30 22.90 -8.13
N LEU A 395 -1.70 21.77 -7.73
CA LEU A 395 -0.45 21.29 -8.32
C LEU A 395 -0.61 20.90 -9.78
N ALA A 396 -1.71 20.24 -10.14
CA ALA A 396 -2.02 19.92 -11.52
C ALA A 396 -2.15 21.21 -12.37
N GLY A 397 -2.74 22.26 -11.81
CA GLY A 397 -2.80 23.59 -12.43
C GLY A 397 -1.42 24.23 -12.61
N VAL A 398 -0.48 24.07 -11.66
CA VAL A 398 0.90 24.56 -11.81
C VAL A 398 1.67 23.80 -12.91
N GLN A 399 1.40 22.51 -13.08
CA GLN A 399 2.00 21.71 -14.15
C GLN A 399 1.46 22.07 -15.54
N LEU A 400 0.33 22.78 -15.63
CA LEU A 400 -0.25 23.29 -16.86
C LEU A 400 0.50 24.57 -17.30
N LYS A 401 1.61 24.40 -18.03
CA LYS A 401 2.51 25.50 -18.44
C LYS A 401 1.95 26.44 -19.53
N SER A 402 0.82 26.10 -20.16
CA SER A 402 0.15 26.89 -21.19
C SER A 402 -1.36 26.65 -21.15
N GLU A 403 -2.19 27.66 -21.48
CA GLU A 403 -3.63 27.44 -21.71
C GLU A 403 -3.78 26.41 -22.83
N PRO A 404 -4.39 25.24 -22.57
CA PRO A 404 -4.56 24.24 -23.61
C PRO A 404 -5.70 24.67 -24.53
N ASP A 405 -5.56 24.41 -25.84
CA ASP A 405 -6.60 24.69 -26.85
C ASP A 405 -7.94 23.98 -26.49
N SER A 406 -7.87 22.86 -25.75
CA SER A 406 -8.99 22.22 -25.08
C SER A 406 -8.60 21.65 -23.71
N PHE A 407 -9.46 21.78 -22.69
CA PHE A 407 -9.22 21.16 -21.37
C PHE A 407 -9.27 19.62 -21.38
N ASP A 408 -9.71 19.01 -22.49
CA ASP A 408 -9.78 17.56 -22.65
C ASP A 408 -8.43 16.97 -23.10
N ASP A 409 -7.51 17.80 -23.62
CA ASP A 409 -6.14 17.40 -23.99
C ASP A 409 -5.16 17.44 -22.81
N PHE A 410 -5.61 17.87 -21.63
CA PHE A 410 -4.77 17.91 -20.45
C PHE A 410 -4.44 16.48 -19.97
N PRO A 411 -3.15 16.09 -19.81
CA PRO A 411 -2.79 14.70 -19.50
C PRO A 411 -3.41 14.14 -18.21
N LEU A 412 -3.70 14.99 -17.22
CA LEU A 412 -4.35 14.59 -15.97
C LEU A 412 -5.88 14.72 -16.01
N ALA A 413 -6.51 15.07 -17.14
CA ALA A 413 -7.96 15.29 -17.23
C ALA A 413 -8.78 14.08 -16.77
N ASP A 414 -8.44 12.88 -17.24
CA ASP A 414 -9.11 11.63 -16.84
C ASP A 414 -8.96 11.38 -15.33
N PHE A 415 -7.78 11.64 -14.78
CA PHE A 415 -7.51 11.52 -13.34
C PHE A 415 -8.33 12.53 -12.52
N LEU A 416 -8.37 13.80 -12.93
CA LEU A 416 -9.12 14.85 -12.26
C LEU A 416 -10.64 14.74 -12.45
N SER A 417 -11.10 13.90 -13.38
CA SER A 417 -12.52 13.57 -13.56
C SER A 417 -13.08 12.60 -12.51
N ILE A 418 -12.21 12.01 -11.68
CA ILE A 418 -12.60 11.07 -10.61
C ILE A 418 -13.11 11.88 -9.40
N GLU A 419 -14.18 11.42 -8.74
CA GLU A 419 -14.60 11.98 -7.45
C GLU A 419 -13.57 11.66 -6.36
N PRO A 420 -13.14 12.62 -5.51
CA PRO A 420 -13.76 13.93 -5.24
C PRO A 420 -13.20 15.12 -6.05
N PHE A 421 -12.35 14.88 -7.05
CA PHE A 421 -11.66 15.94 -7.81
C PHE A 421 -12.56 16.59 -8.87
N ALA A 422 -13.49 15.84 -9.45
CA ALA A 422 -14.29 16.24 -10.61
C ALA A 422 -14.99 17.60 -10.44
N ALA A 423 -15.63 17.83 -9.29
CA ALA A 423 -16.32 19.08 -8.99
C ALA A 423 -15.34 20.26 -8.85
N LEU A 424 -14.19 20.03 -8.21
CA LEU A 424 -13.14 21.05 -8.02
C LEU A 424 -12.48 21.42 -9.35
N PHE A 425 -12.24 20.43 -10.21
CA PHE A 425 -11.65 20.63 -11.53
C PHE A 425 -12.54 21.49 -12.43
N LYS A 426 -13.86 21.25 -12.44
CA LYS A 426 -14.83 22.09 -13.16
C LYS A 426 -14.82 23.55 -12.69
N ASN A 427 -14.60 23.79 -11.41
CA ASN A 427 -14.54 25.14 -10.83
C ASN A 427 -13.19 25.83 -11.08
N MET A 428 -12.09 25.07 -11.18
CA MET A 428 -10.77 25.59 -11.52
C MET A 428 -10.75 26.27 -12.90
N LYS A 429 -11.53 25.75 -13.86
CA LYS A 429 -11.68 26.31 -15.22
C LYS A 429 -12.17 27.78 -15.27
N LYS A 430 -12.53 28.39 -14.12
CA LYS A 430 -13.13 29.74 -14.04
C LYS A 430 -12.29 30.79 -13.29
N ASN A 431 -11.29 30.40 -12.51
CA ASN A 431 -10.60 31.30 -11.58
C ASN A 431 -9.07 31.19 -11.69
N ASN A 432 -8.37 32.33 -11.66
CA ASN A 432 -6.92 32.36 -11.46
C ASN A 432 -6.58 31.76 -10.09
N LEU A 433 -5.81 30.67 -10.09
CA LEU A 433 -5.44 29.96 -8.87
C LEU A 433 -4.32 30.70 -8.12
N PRO A 434 -4.41 30.84 -6.79
CA PRO A 434 -3.32 31.38 -5.99
C PRO A 434 -2.10 30.46 -6.02
N LYS A 435 -0.91 31.06 -5.87
CA LYS A 435 0.38 30.36 -5.80
C LYS A 435 0.33 29.28 -4.69
N PHE A 436 0.68 28.05 -5.04
CA PHE A 436 0.71 26.89 -4.14
C PHE A 436 2.08 26.26 -4.24
N ASP A 437 2.82 26.22 -3.13
CA ASP A 437 4.23 25.84 -3.08
C ASP A 437 4.43 24.37 -2.61
N ALA A 438 5.66 23.87 -2.75
CA ALA A 438 6.04 22.53 -2.33
C ALA A 438 5.79 22.29 -0.83
N ALA A 439 5.91 23.33 0.00
CA ALA A 439 5.71 23.22 1.44
C ALA A 439 4.23 23.05 1.81
N ASP A 440 3.34 23.78 1.17
CA ASP A 440 1.89 23.64 1.32
C ASP A 440 1.43 22.24 0.88
N SER A 441 2.00 21.74 -0.24
CA SER A 441 1.79 20.39 -0.74
C SER A 441 2.22 19.33 0.28
N ALA A 442 3.44 19.44 0.81
CA ALA A 442 3.95 18.54 1.83
C ALA A 442 3.13 18.61 3.13
N PHE A 443 2.65 19.79 3.54
CA PHE A 443 1.76 19.93 4.69
C PHE A 443 0.41 19.24 4.51
N ALA A 444 -0.17 19.31 3.31
CA ALA A 444 -1.40 18.59 2.98
C ALA A 444 -1.19 17.07 3.08
N THR A 445 -0.11 16.55 2.49
CA THR A 445 0.26 15.12 2.59
C THR A 445 0.48 14.68 4.04
N LEU A 446 1.20 15.47 4.83
CA LEU A 446 1.43 15.19 6.25
C LEU A 446 0.12 15.07 7.03
N LYS A 447 -0.82 16.01 6.83
CA LYS A 447 -2.14 15.97 7.48
C LYS A 447 -2.92 14.73 7.06
N SER A 448 -2.85 14.36 5.79
CA SER A 448 -3.55 13.18 5.25
C SER A 448 -3.02 11.87 5.80
N ILE A 449 -1.69 11.69 5.90
CA ILE A 449 -1.10 10.50 6.55
C ILE A 449 -1.52 10.42 8.01
N LYS A 450 -1.53 11.55 8.74
CA LYS A 450 -2.01 11.61 10.13
C LYS A 450 -3.47 11.18 10.23
N ALA A 451 -4.34 11.75 9.40
CA ALA A 451 -5.76 11.42 9.38
C ALA A 451 -5.99 9.93 9.08
N LEU A 452 -5.30 9.38 8.08
CA LEU A 452 -5.39 7.97 7.72
C LEU A 452 -4.92 7.06 8.87
N THR A 453 -3.83 7.44 9.54
CA THR A 453 -3.30 6.69 10.69
C THR A 453 -4.29 6.66 11.85
N GLU A 454 -4.91 7.79 12.19
CA GLU A 454 -5.89 7.84 13.30
C GLU A 454 -7.19 7.09 12.96
N LEU A 455 -7.56 6.98 11.68
CA LEU A 455 -8.72 6.19 11.25
C LEU A 455 -8.48 4.68 11.33
N CYS A 456 -7.28 4.21 10.98
CA CYS A 456 -7.00 2.77 10.89
C CYS A 456 -6.26 2.20 12.12
N SER A 457 -5.82 2.99 13.11
CA SER A 457 -4.92 2.49 14.16
C SER A 457 -5.50 1.35 15.01
N GLU A 458 -6.82 1.32 15.24
CA GLU A 458 -7.48 0.31 16.08
C GLU A 458 -8.44 -0.61 15.27
N ASP A 459 -8.50 -0.48 13.95
CA ASP A 459 -9.40 -1.25 13.08
C ASP A 459 -8.62 -2.10 12.09
N ALA A 460 -8.51 -3.40 12.39
CA ALA A 460 -7.82 -4.37 11.53
C ALA A 460 -8.45 -4.52 10.14
N THR A 461 -9.74 -4.23 9.97
CA THR A 461 -10.41 -4.27 8.66
C THR A 461 -9.99 -3.08 7.81
N CYS A 462 -9.93 -1.88 8.42
CA CYS A 462 -9.35 -0.67 7.80
C CYS A 462 -7.91 -0.93 7.36
N GLN A 463 -7.09 -1.52 8.24
CA GLN A 463 -5.69 -1.83 7.97
C GLN A 463 -5.50 -2.77 6.75
N ASN A 464 -6.23 -3.89 6.70
CA ASN A 464 -6.17 -4.82 5.57
C ASN A 464 -6.65 -4.17 4.27
N MET A 465 -7.62 -3.27 4.35
CA MET A 465 -8.16 -2.60 3.19
C MET A 465 -7.18 -1.60 2.58
N ILE A 466 -6.59 -0.72 3.41
CA ILE A 466 -5.59 0.23 2.90
C ILE A 466 -4.36 -0.49 2.36
N ALA A 467 -4.01 -1.64 2.93
CA ALA A 467 -2.99 -2.54 2.39
C ALA A 467 -3.35 -3.04 0.97
N ASN A 468 -4.58 -3.52 0.78
CA ASN A 468 -5.06 -4.00 -0.53
C ASN A 468 -5.15 -2.89 -1.59
N PHE A 469 -5.39 -1.64 -1.16
CA PHE A 469 -5.37 -0.46 -2.04
C PHE A 469 -3.97 0.13 -2.24
N GLY A 470 -2.91 -0.58 -1.84
CA GLY A 470 -1.54 -0.26 -2.19
C GLY A 470 -0.88 0.86 -1.38
N VAL A 471 -1.36 1.13 -0.16
CA VAL A 471 -0.74 2.14 0.73
C VAL A 471 0.76 1.91 0.96
N LEU A 472 1.23 0.66 0.88
CA LEU A 472 2.65 0.33 1.04
C LEU A 472 3.54 1.01 -0.01
N CYS A 473 3.09 1.13 -1.27
CA CYS A 473 3.84 1.80 -2.32
C CYS A 473 4.08 3.28 -1.96
N LEU A 474 3.02 3.95 -1.48
CA LEU A 474 3.11 5.33 -0.99
C LEU A 474 4.02 5.45 0.23
N LEU A 475 3.90 4.56 1.22
CA LEU A 475 4.72 4.59 2.43
C LEU A 475 6.20 4.36 2.11
N ARG A 476 6.51 3.40 1.24
CA ARG A 476 7.86 3.17 0.74
C ARG A 476 8.42 4.45 0.11
N ARG A 477 7.67 5.09 -0.79
CA ARG A 477 8.09 6.33 -1.45
C ARG A 477 8.29 7.48 -0.46
N PHE A 478 7.37 7.68 0.49
CA PHE A 478 7.49 8.73 1.50
C PHE A 478 8.68 8.54 2.44
N LEU A 479 9.09 7.30 2.71
CA LEU A 479 10.22 6.98 3.58
C LEU A 479 11.56 7.11 2.85
N LEU A 480 11.68 6.51 1.67
CA LEU A 480 12.93 6.43 0.92
C LEU A 480 13.17 7.65 0.03
N GLY A 481 12.12 8.28 -0.48
CA GLY A 481 12.17 9.40 -1.41
C GLY A 481 12.38 10.77 -0.76
N ASP A 482 12.75 11.72 -1.61
CA ASP A 482 13.02 13.14 -1.33
C ASP A 482 12.23 14.05 -2.29
N ASP A 483 11.05 13.60 -2.73
CA ASP A 483 10.24 14.26 -3.77
C ASP A 483 9.87 15.70 -3.43
N TYR A 484 9.50 15.97 -2.17
CA TYR A 484 9.10 17.31 -1.74
C TYR A 484 10.30 18.26 -1.65
N GLU A 485 11.46 17.77 -1.21
CA GLU A 485 12.71 18.51 -1.21
C GLU A 485 13.15 18.84 -2.65
N LYS A 486 13.06 17.87 -3.56
CA LYS A 486 13.33 18.08 -4.99
C LYS A 486 12.35 19.07 -5.62
N LEU A 487 11.06 18.99 -5.29
CA LEU A 487 10.06 19.94 -5.77
C LEU A 487 10.37 21.35 -5.29
N ALA A 488 10.68 21.53 -4.00
CA ALA A 488 11.07 22.83 -3.45
C ALA A 488 12.36 23.37 -4.09
N ALA A 489 13.34 22.51 -4.37
CA ALA A 489 14.55 22.90 -5.09
C ALA A 489 14.25 23.36 -6.52
N ASN A 490 13.37 22.65 -7.24
CA ASN A 490 12.92 23.05 -8.58
C ASN A 490 12.21 24.41 -8.56
N GLU A 491 11.30 24.63 -7.61
CA GLU A 491 10.62 25.92 -7.43
C GLU A 491 11.62 27.06 -7.13
N THR A 492 12.66 26.78 -6.34
CA THR A 492 13.73 27.74 -6.05
C THR A 492 14.52 28.09 -7.32
N TYR A 493 14.83 27.09 -8.14
CA TYR A 493 15.55 27.26 -9.40
C TYR A 493 14.72 28.03 -10.44
N ASP A 494 13.41 27.74 -10.54
CA ASP A 494 12.51 28.47 -11.44
C ASP A 494 12.34 29.93 -11.00
N ALA A 495 12.25 30.19 -9.68
CA ALA A 495 12.20 31.54 -9.14
C ALA A 495 13.48 32.34 -9.42
N SER A 496 14.67 31.72 -9.33
CA SER A 496 15.92 32.41 -9.66
C SER A 496 16.04 32.72 -11.14
N ARG A 497 15.59 31.83 -12.03
CA ARG A 497 15.57 32.09 -13.48
C ARG A 497 14.66 33.26 -13.86
N LEU A 498 13.51 33.40 -13.19
CA LEU A 498 12.61 34.53 -13.44
C LEU A 498 13.28 35.86 -13.05
N LEU A 499 13.98 35.90 -11.92
CA LEU A 499 14.75 37.08 -11.48
C LEU A 499 15.88 37.41 -12.46
N GLU A 500 16.67 36.42 -12.90
CA GLU A 500 17.74 36.62 -13.90
C GLU A 500 17.21 37.12 -15.26
N SER A 501 16.02 36.68 -15.67
CA SER A 501 15.38 37.13 -16.91
C SER A 501 14.87 38.57 -16.82
N GLN A 502 14.41 39.00 -15.64
CA GLN A 502 14.02 40.38 -15.38
C GLN A 502 15.24 41.31 -15.31
N ASP A 503 16.34 40.87 -14.70
CA ASP A 503 17.60 41.62 -14.64
C ASP A 503 18.28 41.76 -16.02
N ARG A 504 18.13 40.78 -16.92
CA ARG A 504 18.58 40.92 -18.32
C ARG A 504 17.70 41.83 -19.17
N ASN A 505 16.43 41.97 -18.83
CA ASN A 505 15.49 42.83 -19.56
C ASN A 505 15.49 44.28 -19.04
N SER A 506 15.96 44.52 -17.81
CA SER A 506 16.08 45.87 -17.22
C SER A 506 17.27 46.69 -17.73
N THR A 507 18.13 46.13 -18.60
CA THR A 507 19.24 46.88 -19.22
C THR A 507 18.82 47.77 -20.40
N VAL A 508 17.54 47.77 -20.80
CA VAL A 508 17.00 48.65 -21.86
C VAL A 508 15.59 49.18 -21.52
N SER A 509 15.46 49.88 -20.38
CA SER A 509 14.57 51.05 -20.25
C SER A 509 14.64 51.54 -18.82
N GLY A 510 15.15 52.76 -18.63
CA GLY A 510 15.06 53.45 -17.35
C GLY A 510 13.61 53.84 -17.09
N ASP A 511 12.96 53.11 -16.20
CA ASP A 511 11.94 53.64 -15.29
C ASP A 511 11.81 52.67 -14.11
N SER A 512 12.38 53.08 -12.97
CA SER A 512 12.32 52.34 -11.72
C SER A 512 10.92 52.47 -11.11
N SER A 513 10.04 51.51 -11.36
CA SER A 513 8.88 51.30 -10.50
C SER A 513 9.35 50.64 -9.20
N ALA A 514 9.07 51.30 -8.07
CA ALA A 514 9.44 50.88 -6.73
C ALA A 514 9.09 49.39 -6.50
N ILE A 515 10.13 48.59 -6.26
CA ILE A 515 10.03 47.24 -5.75
C ILE A 515 9.60 47.38 -4.28
N ASP A 516 8.43 46.84 -3.95
CA ASP A 516 7.94 46.72 -2.58
C ASP A 516 8.91 45.77 -1.82
N PRO A 517 9.60 46.23 -0.76
CA PRO A 517 10.70 45.49 -0.15
C PRO A 517 10.25 44.30 0.72
N ASP A 518 8.94 44.00 0.77
CA ASP A 518 8.35 42.94 1.60
C ASP A 518 7.90 41.68 0.82
N ASP A 519 8.01 41.62 -0.51
CA ASP A 519 7.65 40.42 -1.29
C ASP A 519 8.87 39.54 -1.62
N HIS A 520 9.75 39.34 -0.64
CA HIS A 520 10.67 38.21 -0.68
C HIS A 520 9.84 36.94 -0.53
N SER A 521 9.70 36.18 -1.63
CA SER A 521 9.17 34.81 -1.60
C SER A 521 9.99 33.97 -0.61
N SER A 522 9.54 33.92 0.65
CA SER A 522 10.15 33.08 1.67
C SER A 522 9.86 31.63 1.29
N ILE A 523 10.80 31.01 0.59
CA ILE A 523 10.70 29.61 0.19
C ILE A 523 10.72 28.79 1.48
N ARG A 524 9.56 28.27 1.86
CA ARG A 524 9.36 27.52 3.10
C ARG A 524 9.91 26.11 2.92
N VAL A 525 10.60 25.60 3.94
CA VAL A 525 11.14 24.23 3.94
C VAL A 525 9.97 23.24 4.09
N PRO A 526 9.80 22.28 3.17
CA PRO A 526 8.78 21.25 3.30
C PRO A 526 8.96 20.41 4.57
N PRO A 527 7.88 20.03 5.29
CA PRO A 527 7.96 19.23 6.51
C PRO A 527 8.24 17.73 6.24
N THR A 528 9.20 17.38 5.36
CA THR A 528 9.44 15.98 4.95
C THR A 528 9.84 15.07 6.11
N ALA A 529 10.62 15.56 7.07
CA ALA A 529 10.96 14.79 8.28
C ALA A 529 9.70 14.35 9.06
N HIS A 530 8.67 15.20 9.10
CA HIS A 530 7.39 14.85 9.71
C HIS A 530 6.59 13.87 8.86
N ILE A 531 6.62 14.00 7.53
CA ILE A 531 6.01 13.02 6.61
C ILE A 531 6.60 11.64 6.87
N ARG A 532 7.94 11.51 6.87
CA ARG A 532 8.66 10.25 7.17
C ARG A 532 8.28 9.69 8.53
N ARG A 533 8.24 10.53 9.57
CA ARG A 533 7.85 10.11 10.93
C ARG A 533 6.45 9.50 10.96
N HIS A 534 5.48 10.13 10.29
CA HIS A 534 4.09 9.66 10.28
C HIS A 534 3.88 8.48 9.32
N ALA A 535 4.63 8.40 8.21
CA ALA A 535 4.67 7.24 7.35
C ALA A 535 5.22 6.02 8.10
N ALA A 536 6.32 6.18 8.85
CA ALA A 536 6.90 5.11 9.67
C ALA A 536 5.96 4.65 10.78
N ARG A 537 5.21 5.59 11.39
CA ARG A 537 4.15 5.27 12.36
C ARG A 537 3.09 4.37 11.73
N LEU A 538 2.55 4.75 10.56
CA LEU A 538 1.53 3.96 9.87
C LEU A 538 2.09 2.59 9.44
N LEU A 539 3.31 2.55 8.94
CA LEU A 539 4.00 1.30 8.59
C LEU A 539 4.14 0.38 9.79
N THR A 540 4.48 0.90 10.98
CA THR A 540 4.59 0.10 12.21
C THR A 540 3.25 -0.56 12.55
N ILE A 541 2.13 0.14 12.41
CA ILE A 541 0.78 -0.43 12.61
C ILE A 541 0.51 -1.54 11.59
N LEU A 542 0.80 -1.28 10.32
CA LEU A 542 0.57 -2.23 9.23
C LEU A 542 1.49 -3.45 9.28
N SER A 543 2.69 -3.32 9.87
CA SER A 543 3.68 -4.39 10.00
C SER A 543 3.21 -5.59 10.84
N LEU A 544 2.09 -5.45 11.54
CA LEU A 544 1.45 -6.53 12.28
C LEU A 544 0.69 -7.50 11.35
N LEU A 545 0.35 -7.08 10.12
CA LEU A 545 -0.37 -7.90 9.16
C LEU A 545 0.56 -8.87 8.42
N PRO A 546 0.20 -10.17 8.25
CA PRO A 546 1.08 -11.17 7.64
C PRO A 546 1.51 -10.88 6.20
N ASN A 547 0.61 -10.38 5.36
CA ASN A 547 0.91 -10.01 3.96
C ASN A 547 1.92 -8.85 3.88
N ILE A 548 1.81 -7.88 4.79
CA ILE A 548 2.72 -6.74 4.88
C ILE A 548 4.12 -7.19 5.30
N LYS A 549 4.22 -8.10 6.28
CA LYS A 549 5.51 -8.68 6.70
C LYS A 549 6.24 -9.31 5.52
N LYS A 550 5.55 -10.14 4.74
CA LYS A 550 6.12 -10.78 3.54
C LYS A 550 6.58 -9.76 2.50
N ALA A 551 5.79 -8.72 2.26
CA ALA A 551 6.13 -7.65 1.32
C ALA A 551 7.38 -6.86 1.75
N ILE A 552 7.50 -6.50 3.03
CA ILE A 552 8.68 -5.79 3.54
C ILE A 552 9.92 -6.69 3.52
N LEU A 553 9.81 -7.97 3.91
CA LEU A 553 10.93 -8.92 3.89
C LEU A 553 11.53 -9.15 2.51
N ALA A 554 10.69 -9.10 1.48
CA ALA A 554 11.07 -9.25 0.08
C ALA A 554 11.81 -8.02 -0.48
N ASP A 555 11.67 -6.85 0.13
CA ASP A 555 12.33 -5.61 -0.29
C ASP A 555 13.59 -5.34 0.54
N GLU A 556 14.73 -5.83 0.04
CA GLU A 556 16.02 -5.69 0.72
C GLU A 556 16.45 -4.23 0.92
N ILE A 557 16.11 -3.35 -0.03
CA ILE A 557 16.42 -1.92 0.04
C ILE A 557 15.63 -1.29 1.19
N TRP A 558 14.35 -1.64 1.32
CA TRP A 558 13.51 -1.13 2.39
C TRP A 558 13.93 -1.65 3.76
N CYS A 559 14.25 -2.95 3.87
CA CYS A 559 14.82 -3.52 5.10
C CYS A 559 16.12 -2.83 5.52
N LYS A 560 17.05 -2.61 4.58
CA LYS A 560 18.30 -1.90 4.85
C LYS A 560 18.05 -0.46 5.30
N TRP A 561 17.15 0.25 4.64
CA TRP A 561 16.77 1.61 5.03
C TRP A 561 16.19 1.65 6.44
N LEU A 562 15.33 0.69 6.80
CA LEU A 562 14.77 0.59 8.16
C LEU A 562 15.86 0.32 9.20
N GLU A 563 16.85 -0.53 8.91
CA GLU A 563 17.96 -0.82 9.82
C GLU A 563 18.88 0.40 10.00
N ASP A 564 19.23 1.07 8.91
CA ASP A 564 20.05 2.29 8.94
C ASP A 564 19.30 3.45 9.61
N CYS A 565 17.98 3.55 9.43
CA CYS A 565 17.13 4.49 10.14
C CYS A 565 17.09 4.17 11.63
N ALA A 566 16.83 2.91 12.01
CA ALA A 566 16.79 2.47 13.40
C ALA A 566 18.10 2.74 14.14
N SER A 567 19.23 2.60 13.44
CA SER A 567 20.59 2.82 13.95
C SER A 567 21.04 4.30 13.94
N GLY A 568 20.17 5.22 13.49
CA GLY A 568 20.49 6.64 13.38
C GLY A 568 21.57 7.00 12.34
N LYS A 569 21.86 6.11 11.38
CA LYS A 569 22.89 6.34 10.34
C LYS A 569 22.43 7.29 9.23
N ILE A 570 21.12 7.51 9.10
CA ILE A 570 20.53 8.39 8.09
C ILE A 570 20.49 9.83 8.62
N PRO A 571 21.27 10.78 8.05
CA PRO A 571 21.38 12.15 8.59
C PRO A 571 20.04 12.90 8.69
N CYS A 572 19.13 12.65 7.74
CA CYS A 572 17.81 13.29 7.68
C CYS A 572 16.74 12.62 8.58
N CYS A 573 17.09 11.55 9.30
CA CYS A 573 16.18 10.76 10.16
C CYS A 573 16.71 10.65 11.60
N SER A 574 17.17 11.76 12.18
CA SER A 574 17.71 11.82 13.55
C SER A 574 16.65 11.80 14.66
N ASP A 575 15.37 11.73 14.31
CA ASP A 575 14.26 11.76 15.25
C ASP A 575 14.10 10.44 16.02
N LEU A 576 14.11 10.51 17.36
CA LEU A 576 13.94 9.33 18.23
C LEU A 576 12.68 8.51 17.93
N LYS A 577 11.59 9.18 17.53
CA LYS A 577 10.31 8.53 17.21
C LYS A 577 10.45 7.67 15.94
N ILE A 578 11.11 8.19 14.88
CA ILE A 578 11.24 7.43 13.63
C ILE A 578 12.18 6.23 13.80
N GLN A 579 13.28 6.41 14.53
CA GLN A 579 14.23 5.33 14.83
C GLN A 579 13.54 4.17 15.57
N SER A 580 12.73 4.50 16.58
CA SER A 580 11.94 3.51 17.30
C SER A 580 10.90 2.82 16.41
N TYR A 581 10.20 3.55 15.53
CA TYR A 581 9.23 2.95 14.60
C TYR A 581 9.91 2.02 13.60
N ALA A 582 11.07 2.40 13.09
CA ALA A 582 11.85 1.55 12.19
C ALA A 582 12.28 0.24 12.88
N ARG A 583 12.84 0.33 14.10
CA ARG A 583 13.20 -0.87 14.88
C ARG A 583 11.98 -1.73 15.22
N ALA A 584 10.88 -1.14 15.65
CA ALA A 584 9.64 -1.86 15.95
C ALA A 584 9.08 -2.59 14.71
N THR A 585 9.10 -1.93 13.55
CA THR A 585 8.70 -2.52 12.27
C THR A 585 9.56 -3.74 11.94
N LEU A 586 10.90 -3.62 12.04
CA LEU A 586 11.80 -4.75 11.81
C LEU A 586 11.51 -5.91 12.76
N LEU A 587 11.36 -5.64 14.06
CA LEU A 587 11.02 -6.68 15.05
C LEU A 587 9.70 -7.38 14.73
N ASN A 588 8.67 -6.65 14.32
CA ASN A 588 7.38 -7.23 13.92
C ASN A 588 7.51 -8.11 12.67
N VAL A 589 8.32 -7.67 11.70
CA VAL A 589 8.51 -8.29 10.38
C VAL A 589 9.36 -9.57 10.47
N PHE A 590 10.46 -9.54 11.22
CA PHE A 590 11.35 -10.69 11.41
C PHE A 590 10.83 -11.71 12.42
N CYS A 591 9.72 -11.43 13.10
CA CYS A 591 9.11 -12.40 13.98
C CYS A 591 8.38 -13.48 13.16
N LEU A 592 9.06 -14.61 12.96
CA LEU A 592 8.53 -15.80 12.29
C LEU A 592 7.48 -16.46 13.19
N GLU A 593 6.23 -16.52 12.75
CA GLU A 593 5.27 -17.44 13.34
C GLU A 593 5.63 -18.85 12.88
N GLU A 594 5.95 -19.76 13.81
CA GLU A 594 6.24 -21.19 13.54
C GLU A 594 5.06 -21.98 12.92
N LYS A 595 4.01 -21.31 12.43
CA LYS A 595 2.86 -21.97 11.80
C LYS A 595 3.12 -22.43 10.37
N ASP A 596 4.14 -21.91 9.69
CA ASP A 596 4.39 -22.19 8.27
C ASP A 596 5.41 -23.32 8.01
N LEU A 597 6.01 -23.93 9.05
CA LEU A 597 6.99 -25.03 8.89
C LEU A 597 6.43 -26.44 9.15
N GLU A 598 5.21 -26.59 9.68
CA GLU A 598 4.61 -27.89 10.02
C GLU A 598 3.39 -28.28 9.16
N ALA A 599 3.28 -27.77 7.92
CA ALA A 599 2.27 -28.25 6.97
C ALA A 599 2.69 -29.51 6.17
N GLY A 600 3.77 -30.19 6.58
CA GLY A 600 4.38 -31.28 5.82
C GLY A 600 5.01 -32.40 6.66
N SER A 601 4.40 -32.80 7.77
CA SER A 601 4.85 -34.00 8.50
C SER A 601 3.71 -34.57 9.36
N HIS A 602 2.99 -35.56 8.81
CA HIS A 602 2.13 -36.42 9.61
C HIS A 602 2.96 -37.34 10.50
N LYS A 603 2.99 -37.11 11.82
CA LYS A 603 3.16 -38.17 12.84
C LYS A 603 2.29 -37.90 14.08
N HIS A 604 1.80 -39.01 14.63
CA HIS A 604 0.80 -39.14 15.69
C HIS A 604 1.13 -38.46 17.02
N PRO A 605 0.12 -38.17 17.88
CA PRO A 605 0.31 -37.54 19.18
C PRO A 605 0.59 -38.62 20.23
N ASP A 606 1.58 -38.39 21.11
CA ASP A 606 1.49 -38.85 22.49
C ASP A 606 2.56 -38.22 23.41
N VAL A 607 2.07 -37.82 24.60
CA VAL A 607 2.73 -37.54 25.89
C VAL A 607 3.52 -36.22 26.08
N ASP A 608 2.82 -35.32 26.79
CA ASP A 608 3.23 -34.49 27.93
C ASP A 608 4.56 -33.71 27.88
N GLY A 609 4.44 -32.38 27.86
CA GLY A 609 5.53 -31.42 27.90
C GLY A 609 5.05 -30.05 27.41
N GLY A 610 4.56 -29.21 28.32
CA GLY A 610 4.03 -27.89 28.01
C GLY A 610 5.07 -26.94 27.43
N ASN A 611 5.21 -26.90 26.10
CA ASN A 611 5.79 -25.77 25.39
C ASN A 611 4.68 -24.75 25.14
N GLN A 612 4.58 -23.73 26.01
CA GLN A 612 3.89 -22.49 25.65
C GLN A 612 4.54 -21.98 24.35
N LYS A 613 3.83 -22.12 23.22
CA LYS A 613 4.22 -21.51 21.95
C LYS A 613 4.50 -20.03 22.22
N THR A 614 5.77 -19.61 22.20
CA THR A 614 6.17 -18.23 22.44
C THR A 614 5.58 -17.37 21.34
N LYS A 615 4.46 -16.72 21.64
CA LYS A 615 3.80 -15.80 20.73
C LYS A 615 4.76 -14.65 20.43
N CYS A 616 4.98 -14.40 19.14
CA CYS A 616 5.77 -13.28 18.66
C CYS A 616 5.34 -11.96 19.31
N PRO A 617 6.27 -11.17 19.89
CA PRO A 617 5.93 -9.85 20.42
C PRO A 617 5.48 -8.92 19.30
N GLN A 618 4.46 -8.12 19.58
CA GLN A 618 3.83 -7.18 18.66
C GLN A 618 4.04 -5.75 19.18
N TYR A 619 4.88 -4.99 18.48
CA TYR A 619 5.21 -3.62 18.84
C TYR A 619 4.32 -2.64 18.06
N GLU A 620 3.35 -2.04 18.76
CA GLU A 620 2.42 -1.06 18.17
C GLU A 620 2.90 0.40 18.27
N ASP A 621 2.18 1.32 17.64
CA ASP A 621 2.57 2.74 17.49
C ASP A 621 2.63 3.57 18.78
N MET A 622 2.18 3.00 19.90
CA MET A 622 2.19 3.62 21.23
C MET A 622 3.42 3.22 22.05
N ILE A 623 4.19 2.20 21.63
CA ILE A 623 5.34 1.70 22.35
C ILE A 623 6.60 2.17 21.64
N PHE A 624 7.46 2.90 22.36
CA PHE A 624 8.75 3.36 21.85
C PHE A 624 9.89 2.65 22.56
N LEU A 625 10.90 2.27 21.79
CA LEU A 625 12.13 1.65 22.26
C LEU A 625 13.15 2.75 22.54
N LEU A 626 13.67 2.80 23.75
CA LEU A 626 14.62 3.82 24.18
C LEU A 626 16.07 3.41 23.92
N ASN A 627 16.38 2.11 23.89
CA ASN A 627 17.73 1.58 23.66
C ASN A 627 17.82 0.60 22.47
N PRO A 628 17.27 0.94 21.28
CA PRO A 628 17.13 0.02 20.14
C PRO A 628 18.46 -0.46 19.51
N GLU A 629 19.59 0.09 19.94
CA GLU A 629 20.94 -0.24 19.44
C GLU A 629 21.55 -1.46 20.14
N LEU A 630 21.01 -1.87 21.30
CA LEU A 630 21.60 -2.94 22.09
C LEU A 630 21.40 -4.32 21.42
N PRO A 631 22.33 -5.28 21.60
CA PRO A 631 22.38 -6.52 20.82
C PRO A 631 21.09 -7.37 20.85
N TYR A 632 20.37 -7.36 21.97
CA TYR A 632 19.12 -8.14 22.11
C TYR A 632 17.93 -7.58 21.33
N TRP A 633 18.09 -6.41 20.69
CA TRP A 633 17.13 -5.87 19.72
C TRP A 633 17.46 -6.22 18.27
N LYS A 634 18.63 -6.79 18.01
CA LYS A 634 19.02 -7.17 16.66
C LYS A 634 18.13 -8.31 16.17
N CYS A 635 17.63 -8.15 14.95
CA CYS A 635 16.89 -9.21 14.28
C CYS A 635 17.87 -10.34 13.90
N PRO A 636 17.44 -11.61 13.91
CA PRO A 636 18.27 -12.71 13.46
C PRO A 636 18.68 -12.53 11.99
N ASP A 637 19.95 -12.76 11.66
CA ASP A 637 20.46 -12.66 10.30
C ASP A 637 19.80 -13.71 9.38
N LYS A 638 19.47 -13.30 8.14
CA LYS A 638 18.85 -14.15 7.10
C LYS A 638 19.68 -15.40 6.72
N SER A 639 20.92 -15.55 7.20
CA SER A 639 21.87 -16.61 6.83
C SER A 639 21.51 -18.02 7.34
N HIS A 640 20.52 -18.17 8.23
CA HIS A 640 20.12 -19.47 8.76
C HIS A 640 18.84 -20.07 8.17
N LEU A 641 18.23 -19.42 7.17
CA LEU A 641 17.00 -19.90 6.53
C LEU A 641 17.20 -20.11 5.01
N GLY A 642 18.10 -21.02 4.66
CA GLY A 642 18.33 -21.40 3.27
C GLY A 642 19.62 -22.17 3.08
N ASN A 643 19.62 -23.46 3.40
CA ASN A 643 20.49 -24.44 2.77
C ASN A 643 19.94 -25.85 3.05
N SER A 644 19.01 -26.28 2.20
CA SER A 644 18.85 -27.70 1.90
C SER A 644 19.54 -27.95 0.56
N GLN A 645 20.26 -29.07 0.53
CA GLN A 645 21.32 -29.44 -0.41
C GLN A 645 20.89 -29.46 -1.88
N ASP A 646 21.82 -29.11 -2.77
CA ASP A 646 21.99 -29.82 -4.04
C ASP A 646 23.47 -30.23 -4.20
N PRO A 647 23.78 -31.49 -4.54
CA PRO A 647 25.14 -32.02 -4.58
C PRO A 647 25.66 -32.13 -6.02
N SER A 648 26.35 -31.12 -6.55
CA SER A 648 27.28 -31.33 -7.68
C SER A 648 28.05 -30.06 -8.05
N ALA A 649 29.34 -30.00 -7.73
CA ALA A 649 30.38 -29.49 -8.62
C ALA A 649 31.76 -29.63 -7.93
N SER A 650 32.61 -30.47 -8.51
CA SER A 650 34.02 -30.68 -8.17
C SER A 650 34.89 -29.44 -8.47
N PRO A 651 36.07 -29.30 -7.83
CA PRO A 651 36.86 -28.08 -7.86
C PRO A 651 37.84 -28.04 -9.04
N SER A 652 37.99 -26.87 -9.67
CA SER A 652 39.11 -26.58 -10.56
C SER A 652 39.98 -25.46 -9.98
N ASN A 653 41.20 -25.85 -9.64
CA ASN A 653 42.36 -25.02 -9.33
C ASN A 653 42.70 -24.03 -10.45
N GLY A 654 43.28 -22.88 -10.06
CA GLY A 654 44.33 -22.22 -10.84
C GLY A 654 44.20 -20.71 -10.97
N GLY A 655 45.08 -19.95 -10.31
CA GLY A 655 45.27 -18.53 -10.61
C GLY A 655 45.82 -17.68 -9.47
N LYS A 656 47.10 -17.85 -9.13
CA LYS A 656 47.92 -17.00 -8.23
C LYS A 656 48.28 -15.66 -8.91
N CYS A 657 48.35 -14.60 -8.10
CA CYS A 657 49.35 -13.49 -8.04
C CYS A 657 49.06 -12.75 -6.70
N MET A 658 49.82 -12.76 -5.58
CA MET A 658 51.24 -12.46 -5.27
C MET A 658 51.71 -11.10 -5.80
N GLU A 659 52.33 -10.16 -5.06
CA GLU A 659 52.89 -9.93 -3.69
C GLU A 659 53.01 -8.37 -3.53
N HIS A 660 53.09 -7.70 -2.38
CA HIS A 660 54.09 -7.66 -1.27
C HIS A 660 53.48 -6.84 -0.09
N GLU A 661 53.56 -7.26 1.18
CA GLU A 661 54.66 -7.08 2.19
C GLU A 661 55.00 -5.60 2.50
N ASP A 662 55.23 -5.13 3.72
CA ASP A 662 55.23 -5.68 5.08
C ASP A 662 55.34 -4.46 6.03
N ASP A 663 54.71 -4.50 7.22
CA ASP A 663 55.47 -4.24 8.46
C ASP A 663 54.71 -4.81 9.68
N ARG A 664 55.42 -5.64 10.44
CA ARG A 664 54.93 -6.34 11.65
C ARG A 664 55.69 -5.83 12.86
N THR A 665 54.95 -5.49 13.92
CA THR A 665 55.41 -5.70 15.29
C THR A 665 54.31 -6.37 16.11
N SER A 666 54.62 -7.59 16.54
CA SER A 666 53.79 -8.57 17.25
C SER A 666 54.02 -8.54 18.76
N ILE A 667 52.96 -8.70 19.58
CA ILE A 667 52.97 -9.55 20.80
C ILE A 667 51.53 -10.12 21.06
N SER A 668 51.41 -11.44 20.82
CA SER A 668 50.61 -12.52 21.47
C SER A 668 49.33 -12.19 22.27
N SER A 669 48.14 -12.60 21.81
CA SER A 669 47.45 -13.91 22.04
C SER A 669 46.66 -13.99 23.35
N ASP A 670 45.32 -13.96 23.26
CA ASP A 670 44.47 -15.14 23.54
C ASP A 670 42.97 -14.77 23.54
N GLY A 671 42.15 -15.60 22.88
CA GLY A 671 40.73 -15.74 23.17
C GLY A 671 39.75 -14.78 22.50
N LEU A 672 39.49 -14.96 21.21
CA LEU A 672 38.23 -14.49 20.60
C LEU A 672 37.64 -15.59 19.71
N ASP A 673 37.10 -16.61 20.36
CA ASP A 673 36.09 -17.50 19.79
C ASP A 673 35.12 -17.88 20.92
N VAL A 674 34.38 -16.88 21.40
CA VAL A 674 33.12 -17.12 22.10
C VAL A 674 32.05 -16.51 21.25
N VAL A 675 31.40 -17.40 20.48
CA VAL A 675 30.07 -17.19 19.89
C VAL A 675 29.22 -16.44 20.92
N SER A 676 28.94 -15.17 20.62
CA SER A 676 28.16 -14.28 21.47
C SER A 676 26.74 -14.82 21.57
N LYS A 677 26.49 -15.63 22.60
CA LYS A 677 25.14 -15.92 23.10
C LYS A 677 24.41 -14.58 23.21
N SER A 678 23.37 -14.38 22.41
CA SER A 678 22.46 -13.24 22.50
C SER A 678 22.07 -13.06 23.97
N ALA A 679 22.54 -11.98 24.60
CA ALA A 679 22.31 -11.73 26.02
C ALA A 679 20.81 -11.45 26.23
N VAL A 680 20.08 -12.45 26.70
CA VAL A 680 18.66 -12.31 27.01
C VAL A 680 18.51 -11.21 28.07
N PRO A 681 17.70 -10.17 27.84
CA PRO A 681 17.55 -9.07 28.79
C PRO A 681 16.85 -9.56 30.06
N LEU A 682 17.31 -9.10 31.22
CA LEU A 682 16.88 -9.60 32.52
C LEU A 682 15.51 -9.06 32.95
N LEU A 683 15.19 -7.82 32.59
CA LEU A 683 13.94 -7.16 32.95
C LEU A 683 13.54 -6.08 31.94
N ASP A 684 12.31 -5.60 32.04
CA ASP A 684 11.79 -4.47 31.27
C ASP A 684 11.62 -3.24 32.16
N VAL A 685 12.04 -2.06 31.70
CA VAL A 685 11.74 -0.78 32.35
C VAL A 685 10.83 0.04 31.44
N VAL A 686 9.65 0.41 31.94
CA VAL A 686 8.63 1.09 31.14
C VAL A 686 8.32 2.47 31.71
N PHE A 687 8.59 3.50 30.91
CA PHE A 687 8.42 4.90 31.24
C PHE A 687 7.04 5.43 30.83
N VAL A 688 6.24 5.89 31.80
CA VAL A 688 4.86 6.37 31.60
C VAL A 688 4.74 7.85 31.99
N HIS A 689 4.56 8.72 30.99
CA HIS A 689 4.51 10.18 31.19
C HIS A 689 3.20 10.65 31.84
N GLY A 690 3.18 11.89 32.36
CA GLY A 690 1.98 12.54 32.90
C GLY A 690 1.22 13.45 31.91
N LEU A 691 0.29 14.25 32.43
CA LEU A 691 -0.48 15.25 31.67
C LEU A 691 0.44 16.29 31.01
N ARG A 692 0.13 16.68 29.76
CA ARG A 692 0.95 17.57 28.90
C ARG A 692 2.39 17.08 28.63
N GLY A 693 2.72 15.88 29.10
CA GLY A 693 3.97 15.19 28.87
C GLY A 693 4.00 14.54 27.50
N GLY A 694 5.04 13.76 27.25
CA GLY A 694 5.14 12.96 26.05
C GLY A 694 6.25 11.91 26.19
N PRO A 695 6.24 10.87 25.34
CA PRO A 695 7.13 9.70 25.49
C PRO A 695 8.61 10.06 25.61
N PHE A 696 9.08 11.12 24.93
CA PHE A 696 10.46 11.61 25.06
C PHE A 696 10.54 12.98 25.75
N LYS A 697 9.45 13.76 25.76
CA LYS A 697 9.44 15.12 26.32
C LYS A 697 9.56 15.12 27.84
N SER A 698 8.93 14.15 28.50
CA SER A 698 8.92 14.07 29.96
C SER A 698 10.30 13.73 30.53
N TRP A 699 11.09 12.94 29.81
CA TRP A 699 12.35 12.37 30.31
C TRP A 699 13.59 13.06 29.75
N ARG A 700 13.52 14.38 29.54
CA ARG A 700 14.68 15.17 29.14
C ARG A 700 15.51 15.56 30.34
N ILE A 701 16.79 15.80 30.11
CA ILE A 701 17.61 16.57 31.05
C ILE A 701 17.05 17.99 31.11
N ALA A 702 16.98 18.56 32.31
CA ALA A 702 16.63 19.97 32.49
C ALA A 702 17.90 20.80 32.68
N ASP A 703 17.88 22.04 32.19
CA ASP A 703 18.96 23.01 32.46
C ASP A 703 18.92 23.48 33.92
N ASN A 704 17.73 23.55 34.51
CA ASN A 704 17.50 23.91 35.91
C ASN A 704 16.27 23.16 36.48
N LYS A 705 16.19 23.09 37.82
CA LYS A 705 15.08 22.42 38.53
C LYS A 705 13.84 23.30 38.74
N SER A 706 13.95 24.59 38.46
CA SER A 706 12.87 25.57 38.65
C SER A 706 12.53 26.27 37.33
N SER A 707 11.24 26.26 36.97
CA SER A 707 10.74 26.98 35.80
C SER A 707 10.72 28.49 36.06
N THR A 708 11.83 29.17 35.72
CA THR A 708 11.90 30.63 35.56
C THR A 708 11.36 31.01 34.18
N THR A 709 10.48 32.01 34.11
CA THR A 709 9.72 32.50 32.94
C THR A 709 10.57 33.17 31.85
N SER A 710 11.76 32.66 31.54
CA SER A 710 12.69 33.32 30.62
C SER A 710 13.25 32.34 29.59
N LYS A 711 12.50 32.11 28.50
CA LYS A 711 12.98 32.08 27.08
C LYS A 711 12.11 31.33 26.06
N SER A 712 10.97 30.75 26.41
CA SER A 712 10.10 30.10 25.40
C SER A 712 8.64 30.29 25.76
N GLY A 713 7.97 31.18 25.04
CA GLY A 713 6.52 31.32 25.09
C GLY A 713 5.81 29.99 24.76
N LEU A 714 4.57 29.88 25.23
CA LEU A 714 3.57 28.84 24.94
C LEU A 714 4.11 27.40 24.78
N VAL A 715 3.85 26.57 25.80
CA VAL A 715 4.14 25.12 25.89
C VAL A 715 3.40 24.26 24.82
N GLU A 716 2.70 24.86 23.87
CA GLU A 716 1.81 24.17 22.93
C GLU A 716 2.42 23.81 21.56
N ASN A 717 3.60 24.30 21.17
CA ASN A 717 4.11 24.10 19.80
C ASN A 717 5.43 23.31 19.66
N ILE A 718 5.76 22.40 20.58
CA ILE A 718 7.06 21.69 20.54
C ILE A 718 6.88 20.15 20.57
N ASP A 719 5.93 19.63 19.79
CA ASP A 719 5.98 18.23 19.33
C ASP A 719 6.77 18.10 18.01
N GLN A 720 7.10 19.25 17.39
CA GLN A 720 7.83 19.31 16.11
C GLN A 720 9.35 19.43 16.31
N GLU A 721 9.84 20.16 17.31
CA GLU A 721 11.28 20.43 17.52
C GLU A 721 11.95 19.57 18.60
N ALA A 722 11.33 18.43 18.94
CA ALA A 722 11.80 17.50 19.96
C ALA A 722 13.23 16.94 19.71
N GLY A 723 13.89 17.25 18.60
CA GLY A 723 15.29 16.90 18.32
C GLY A 723 16.33 18.02 18.46
N LYS A 724 15.98 19.24 18.92
CA LYS A 724 16.94 20.37 18.92
C LYS A 724 17.46 20.87 20.27
N GLN A 725 16.89 20.52 21.43
CA GLN A 725 17.46 20.87 22.75
C GLN A 725 17.03 19.87 23.85
N GLY A 726 18.00 19.27 24.55
CA GLY A 726 17.85 18.40 25.72
C GLY A 726 17.91 16.88 25.44
N THR A 727 18.99 16.23 25.88
CA THR A 727 19.19 14.77 25.93
C THR A 727 18.05 14.05 26.65
N CYS A 728 17.60 12.91 26.12
CA CYS A 728 16.65 12.02 26.80
C CYS A 728 17.40 11.06 27.73
N TRP A 729 17.37 11.33 29.04
CA TRP A 729 18.23 10.64 30.00
C TRP A 729 18.01 9.10 30.08
N PRO A 730 16.80 8.54 29.90
CA PRO A 730 16.64 7.08 29.88
C PRO A 730 17.37 6.43 28.69
N ARG A 731 17.40 7.13 27.55
CA ARG A 731 18.06 6.64 26.33
C ARG A 731 19.57 6.78 26.40
N GLU A 732 20.08 7.88 26.94
CA GLU A 732 21.52 8.17 26.90
C GLU A 732 22.26 7.73 28.16
N TRP A 733 21.71 7.97 29.35
CA TRP A 733 22.37 7.63 30.61
C TRP A 733 21.97 6.25 31.11
N LEU A 734 20.66 6.01 31.26
CA LEU A 734 20.20 4.74 31.84
C LEU A 734 20.52 3.55 30.93
N ALA A 735 20.39 3.70 29.61
CA ALA A 735 20.76 2.63 28.67
C ALA A 735 22.25 2.21 28.78
N ALA A 736 23.13 3.15 29.14
CA ALA A 736 24.55 2.89 29.33
C ALA A 736 24.85 2.33 30.74
N ASP A 737 24.20 2.90 31.76
CA ASP A 737 24.44 2.55 33.17
C ASP A 737 23.69 1.26 33.59
N PHE A 738 22.70 0.83 32.81
CA PHE A 738 21.85 -0.34 33.03
C PHE A 738 21.49 -1.07 31.71
N PRO A 739 22.48 -1.62 30.99
CA PRO A 739 22.28 -2.16 29.63
C PRO A 739 21.48 -3.46 29.59
N GLU A 740 21.35 -4.18 30.70
CA GLU A 740 20.69 -5.50 30.74
C GLU A 740 19.16 -5.44 30.71
N ALA A 741 18.57 -4.24 30.68
CA ALA A 741 17.13 -4.05 30.61
C ALA A 741 16.66 -3.47 29.28
N ARG A 742 15.54 -3.98 28.77
CA ARG A 742 14.84 -3.33 27.66
C ARG A 742 14.17 -2.07 28.19
N LEU A 743 14.45 -0.93 27.57
CA LEU A 743 13.90 0.36 27.98
C LEU A 743 12.81 0.78 27.02
N PHE A 744 11.62 1.02 27.56
CA PHE A 744 10.44 1.43 26.80
C PHE A 744 9.87 2.74 27.31
N THR A 745 9.24 3.51 26.43
CA THR A 745 8.32 4.57 26.85
C THR A 745 7.01 4.47 26.07
N VAL A 746 5.90 4.81 26.72
CA VAL A 746 4.56 4.72 26.12
C VAL A 746 3.99 6.08 25.79
N ARG A 747 3.24 6.17 24.70
CA ARG A 747 2.44 7.34 24.31
C ARG A 747 0.96 7.06 24.50
N TYR A 748 0.26 8.02 25.09
CA TYR A 748 -1.19 8.03 25.17
C TYR A 748 -1.70 9.48 25.18
N LYS A 749 -2.95 9.72 24.77
CA LYS A 749 -3.52 11.07 24.70
C LYS A 749 -3.81 11.59 26.12
N THR A 750 -3.23 12.75 26.47
CA THR A 750 -3.36 13.37 27.80
C THR A 750 -3.69 14.86 27.67
N ASN A 751 -4.95 15.20 27.44
CA ASN A 751 -5.38 16.60 27.30
C ASN A 751 -5.80 17.18 28.66
N LEU A 752 -5.48 18.46 28.88
CA LEU A 752 -5.90 19.18 30.09
C LEU A 752 -7.38 19.58 30.06
N THR A 753 -7.91 19.89 28.88
CA THR A 753 -9.28 20.37 28.73
C THR A 753 -9.97 19.60 27.62
N GLN A 754 -11.29 19.54 27.66
CA GLN A 754 -12.08 18.98 26.56
C GLN A 754 -11.89 19.78 25.26
N TRP A 755 -11.58 21.08 25.37
CA TRP A 755 -11.33 21.94 24.21
C TRP A 755 -10.01 21.62 23.50
N SER A 756 -8.98 21.23 24.25
CA SER A 756 -7.72 20.70 23.70
C SER A 756 -7.87 19.30 23.07
N GLY A 757 -9.09 18.75 23.06
CA GLY A 757 -9.47 17.46 22.49
C GLY A 757 -9.98 16.48 23.53
N ALA A 758 -10.82 15.52 23.13
CA ALA A 758 -11.30 14.46 24.01
C ALA A 758 -10.14 13.55 24.46
N SER A 759 -10.11 13.21 25.75
CA SER A 759 -9.22 12.19 26.33
C SER A 759 -10.07 11.04 26.84
N LEU A 760 -9.56 9.82 26.69
CA LEU A 760 -10.19 8.63 27.23
C LEU A 760 -10.19 8.69 28.78
N PRO A 761 -11.19 8.11 29.46
CA PRO A 761 -11.17 7.89 30.90
C PRO A 761 -9.94 7.10 31.34
N LEU A 762 -9.51 7.26 32.60
CA LEU A 762 -8.30 6.60 33.11
C LEU A 762 -8.37 5.08 32.95
N GLN A 763 -9.56 4.50 33.16
CA GLN A 763 -9.83 3.07 32.99
C GLN A 763 -9.55 2.58 31.57
N GLU A 764 -10.00 3.31 30.55
CA GLU A 764 -9.81 2.93 29.16
C GLU A 764 -8.33 3.05 28.75
N VAL A 765 -7.66 4.12 29.19
CA VAL A 765 -6.21 4.29 28.99
C VAL A 765 -5.44 3.12 29.60
N GLY A 766 -5.74 2.78 30.86
CA GLY A 766 -5.08 1.67 31.57
C GLY A 766 -5.31 0.32 30.90
N SER A 767 -6.54 0.03 30.47
CA SER A 767 -6.88 -1.21 29.75
C SER A 767 -6.21 -1.29 28.37
N MET A 768 -6.21 -0.19 27.63
CA MET A 768 -5.56 -0.10 26.31
C MET A 768 -4.05 -0.32 26.40
N LEU A 769 -3.37 0.38 27.32
CA LEU A 769 -1.93 0.23 27.50
C LEU A 769 -1.57 -1.17 27.99
N LEU A 770 -2.33 -1.75 28.93
CA LEU A 770 -2.12 -3.13 29.39
C LEU A 770 -2.08 -4.12 28.23
N ARG A 771 -3.09 -4.05 27.35
CA ARG A 771 -3.22 -4.95 26.21
C ARG A 771 -2.04 -4.82 25.24
N LYS A 772 -1.64 -3.58 24.90
CA LYS A 772 -0.52 -3.33 23.99
C LYS A 772 0.82 -3.76 24.60
N LEU A 773 1.04 -3.54 25.90
CA LEU A 773 2.25 -3.98 26.59
C LEU A 773 2.37 -5.51 26.62
N ILE A 774 1.28 -6.22 26.96
CA ILE A 774 1.25 -7.69 26.91
C ILE A 774 1.51 -8.19 25.48
N ALA A 775 0.91 -7.56 24.47
CA ALA A 775 1.14 -7.91 23.07
C ALA A 775 2.62 -7.76 22.68
N ALA A 776 3.31 -6.75 23.20
CA ALA A 776 4.76 -6.55 23.02
C ALA A 776 5.65 -7.49 23.87
N GLY A 777 5.05 -8.45 24.58
CA GLY A 777 5.74 -9.40 25.45
C GLY A 777 6.28 -8.77 26.74
N ILE A 778 5.74 -7.62 27.16
CA ILE A 778 6.07 -6.99 28.43
C ILE A 778 5.21 -7.64 29.52
N GLY A 779 5.87 -8.09 30.59
CA GLY A 779 5.26 -8.93 31.63
C GLY A 779 5.56 -10.42 31.48
N ASN A 780 6.27 -10.84 30.43
CA ASN A 780 6.85 -12.20 30.31
C ASN A 780 8.17 -12.35 31.09
N ARG A 781 8.64 -11.25 31.68
CA ARG A 781 9.84 -11.12 32.50
C ARG A 781 9.60 -10.01 33.51
N PRO A 782 10.43 -9.87 34.55
CA PRO A 782 10.26 -8.83 35.55
C PRO A 782 10.14 -7.44 34.92
N VAL A 783 9.22 -6.62 35.42
CA VAL A 783 8.93 -5.28 34.90
C VAL A 783 9.02 -4.25 36.02
N VAL A 784 9.65 -3.11 35.71
CA VAL A 784 9.66 -1.91 36.55
C VAL A 784 9.00 -0.76 35.81
N PHE A 785 7.98 -0.14 36.40
CA PHE A 785 7.40 1.08 35.85
C PHE A 785 8.08 2.32 36.43
N VAL A 786 8.46 3.26 35.57
CA VAL A 786 8.92 4.59 35.97
C VAL A 786 7.90 5.60 35.49
N THR A 787 7.32 6.36 36.41
CA THR A 787 6.10 7.12 36.14
C THR A 787 6.20 8.55 36.59
N HIS A 788 5.57 9.47 35.85
CA HIS A 788 5.45 10.88 36.25
C HIS A 788 3.98 11.28 36.38
N SER A 789 3.64 11.93 37.50
CA SER A 789 2.33 12.53 37.73
C SER A 789 1.17 11.55 37.44
N MET A 790 0.23 11.92 36.56
CA MET A 790 -0.90 11.08 36.15
C MET A 790 -0.47 9.71 35.60
N GLY A 791 0.74 9.58 35.04
CA GLY A 791 1.27 8.30 34.57
C GLY A 791 1.36 7.24 35.66
N GLY A 792 1.58 7.64 36.92
CA GLY A 792 1.56 6.71 38.06
C GLY A 792 0.17 6.13 38.31
N LEU A 793 -0.87 6.95 38.14
CA LEU A 793 -2.26 6.51 38.27
C LEU A 793 -2.70 5.63 37.09
N VAL A 794 -2.18 5.89 35.90
CA VAL A 794 -2.36 5.01 34.73
C VAL A 794 -1.79 3.62 35.03
N VAL A 795 -0.59 3.54 35.61
CA VAL A 795 0.00 2.26 36.03
C VAL A 795 -0.83 1.57 37.12
N LYS A 796 -1.27 2.29 38.16
CA LYS A 796 -2.14 1.69 39.18
C LYS A 796 -3.44 1.15 38.58
N GLN A 797 -4.06 1.91 37.68
CA GLN A 797 -5.28 1.52 36.98
C GLN A 797 -5.03 0.28 36.10
N MET A 798 -3.90 0.22 35.40
CA MET A 798 -3.50 -0.94 34.61
C MET A 798 -3.33 -2.19 35.47
N LEU A 799 -2.66 -2.11 36.62
CA LEU A 799 -2.53 -3.23 37.56
C LEU A 799 -3.89 -3.68 38.11
N PHE A 800 -4.78 -2.74 38.35
CA PHE A 800 -6.15 -3.05 38.74
C PHE A 800 -6.92 -3.78 37.63
N GLN A 801 -6.77 -3.37 36.37
CA GLN A 801 -7.34 -4.08 35.22
C GLN A 801 -6.72 -5.48 35.06
N ALA A 802 -5.41 -5.62 35.27
CA ALA A 802 -4.73 -6.91 35.23
C ALA A 802 -5.29 -7.87 36.30
N LYS A 803 -5.51 -7.38 37.52
CA LYS A 803 -6.16 -8.14 38.59
C LYS A 803 -7.59 -8.57 38.22
N ILE A 804 -8.41 -7.68 37.69
CA ILE A 804 -9.79 -8.02 37.31
C ILE A 804 -9.84 -9.05 36.18
N ASN A 805 -8.90 -8.98 35.25
CA ASN A 805 -8.81 -9.89 34.11
C ASN A 805 -8.03 -11.18 34.45
N ASN A 806 -7.69 -11.43 35.72
CA ASN A 806 -6.92 -12.59 36.19
C ASN A 806 -5.59 -12.79 35.45
N LEU A 807 -4.88 -11.70 35.17
CA LEU A 807 -3.56 -11.71 34.54
C LEU A 807 -2.47 -11.87 35.59
N ASP A 808 -2.51 -13.00 36.32
CA ASP A 808 -1.65 -13.25 37.48
C ASP A 808 -0.17 -13.31 37.11
N GLU A 809 0.18 -13.87 35.95
CA GLU A 809 1.56 -13.91 35.46
C GLU A 809 2.13 -12.49 35.27
N PHE A 810 1.40 -11.63 34.57
CA PHE A 810 1.76 -10.22 34.40
C PHE A 810 1.96 -9.57 35.77
N MET A 811 1.00 -9.72 36.70
CA MET A 811 1.06 -9.16 38.04
C MET A 811 2.25 -9.68 38.87
N SER A 812 2.58 -10.97 38.75
CA SER A 812 3.69 -11.60 39.47
C SER A 812 5.06 -11.13 38.98
N ASN A 813 5.15 -10.75 37.70
CA ASN A 813 6.34 -10.18 37.10
C ASN A 813 6.48 -8.67 37.37
N MET A 814 5.49 -8.02 37.97
CA MET A 814 5.61 -6.62 38.37
C MET A 814 6.39 -6.48 39.68
N ILE A 815 7.67 -6.13 39.60
CA ILE A 815 8.57 -6.14 40.75
C ILE A 815 8.86 -4.76 41.35
N GLY A 816 8.60 -3.67 40.60
CA GLY A 816 8.84 -2.32 41.11
C GLY A 816 8.06 -1.21 40.41
N VAL A 817 7.79 -0.12 41.14
CA VAL A 817 7.27 1.13 40.58
C VAL A 817 8.00 2.35 41.17
N VAL A 818 8.41 3.26 40.29
CA VAL A 818 8.96 4.57 40.63
C VAL A 818 7.92 5.66 40.31
N PHE A 819 7.61 6.52 41.28
CA PHE A 819 6.62 7.59 41.17
C PHE A 819 7.26 8.98 41.30
N TYR A 820 7.35 9.75 40.22
CA TYR A 820 7.70 11.17 40.29
C TYR A 820 6.43 12.03 40.42
N SER A 821 6.27 12.73 41.55
CA SER A 821 5.13 13.63 41.83
C SER A 821 3.76 12.99 41.51
N CYS A 822 3.55 11.71 41.86
CA CYS A 822 2.28 11.03 41.56
C CYS A 822 1.19 11.45 42.56
N PRO A 823 0.04 11.99 42.12
CA PRO A 823 -1.04 12.40 43.02
C PRO A 823 -1.84 11.20 43.53
N HIS A 824 -1.30 10.43 44.48
CA HIS A 824 -1.91 9.20 44.97
C HIS A 824 -3.26 9.43 45.67
N PHE A 825 -3.47 10.60 46.27
CA PHE A 825 -4.69 10.96 46.99
C PHE A 825 -5.39 12.19 46.38
N GLY A 826 -4.99 12.59 45.17
CA GLY A 826 -5.56 13.73 44.44
C GLY A 826 -4.53 14.84 44.19
N SER A 827 -4.89 15.84 43.39
CA SER A 827 -4.03 17.00 43.12
C SER A 827 -4.78 18.31 43.33
N LYS A 828 -4.06 19.35 43.81
CA LYS A 828 -4.63 20.70 43.97
C LYS A 828 -5.12 21.26 42.63
N LEU A 829 -4.47 20.87 41.54
CA LEU A 829 -4.88 21.21 40.19
C LEU A 829 -6.27 20.63 39.85
N ALA A 830 -6.53 19.36 40.16
CA ALA A 830 -7.81 18.71 39.86
C ALA A 830 -8.99 19.28 40.68
N ASP A 831 -8.72 19.73 41.90
CA ASP A 831 -9.70 20.32 42.82
C ASP A 831 -10.11 21.74 42.48
N MET A 832 -9.42 22.39 41.54
CA MET A 832 -9.72 23.76 41.14
C MET A 832 -11.18 23.90 40.67
N PRO A 833 -11.88 24.98 41.03
CA PRO A 833 -13.20 25.27 40.49
C PRO A 833 -13.06 25.71 39.03
N TRP A 834 -13.00 24.74 38.12
CA TRP A 834 -12.87 24.91 36.67
C TRP A 834 -14.01 25.74 36.02
N ARG A 835 -14.98 26.23 36.80
CA ARG A 835 -16.09 27.08 36.35
C ARG A 835 -15.79 28.59 36.39
N MET A 836 -14.60 29.01 36.82
CA MET A 836 -14.23 30.43 36.88
C MET A 836 -13.77 30.94 35.50
N GLY A 837 -14.73 31.15 34.60
CA GLY A 837 -14.55 31.64 33.24
C GLY A 837 -15.22 30.75 32.20
N LEU A 838 -15.89 31.35 31.22
CA LEU A 838 -16.62 30.69 30.11
C LEU A 838 -15.77 29.73 29.22
N VAL A 839 -14.55 29.37 29.61
CA VAL A 839 -13.49 28.87 28.72
C VAL A 839 -12.89 27.50 29.12
N LEU A 840 -13.08 26.95 30.34
CA LEU A 840 -12.32 25.75 30.77
C LEU A 840 -13.18 24.59 31.30
N ARG A 841 -13.69 23.70 30.44
CA ARG A 841 -14.21 22.38 30.88
C ARG A 841 -13.05 21.38 31.01
N PRO A 842 -12.78 20.83 32.20
CA PRO A 842 -11.69 19.87 32.41
C PRO A 842 -11.96 18.57 31.66
N ALA A 843 -10.91 17.90 31.19
CA ALA A 843 -11.04 16.58 30.56
C ALA A 843 -11.63 15.56 31.57
N PRO A 844 -12.40 14.54 31.12
CA PRO A 844 -13.00 13.54 32.01
C PRO A 844 -11.98 12.87 32.94
N SER A 845 -10.78 12.59 32.40
CA SER A 845 -9.65 12.02 33.14
C SER A 845 -9.18 12.86 34.32
N ILE A 846 -9.40 14.18 34.33
CA ILE A 846 -9.03 15.07 35.45
C ILE A 846 -10.10 15.07 36.55
N GLY A 847 -11.37 14.85 36.19
CA GLY A 847 -12.45 14.75 37.17
C GLY A 847 -12.24 13.58 38.15
N GLU A 848 -11.65 12.48 37.68
CA GLU A 848 -11.30 11.30 38.49
C GLU A 848 -10.11 11.53 39.44
N LEU A 849 -9.33 12.60 39.22
CA LEU A 849 -8.12 12.96 39.99
C LEU A 849 -8.36 13.89 41.17
N ARG A 850 -9.63 14.20 41.47
CA ARG A 850 -9.99 15.06 42.61
C ARG A 850 -9.64 14.43 43.94
N SER A 851 -9.22 15.25 44.89
CA SER A 851 -8.93 14.82 46.24
C SER A 851 -10.17 14.21 46.88
N GLY A 852 -9.98 13.09 47.59
CA GLY A 852 -11.08 12.32 48.19
C GLY A 852 -11.82 11.37 47.24
N SER A 853 -11.35 11.19 46.00
CA SER A 853 -11.88 10.18 45.08
C SER A 853 -11.70 8.75 45.66
N PRO A 854 -12.79 7.98 45.90
CA PRO A 854 -12.70 6.59 46.40
C PRO A 854 -11.87 5.70 45.47
N ARG A 855 -11.86 6.02 44.18
CA ARG A 855 -11.12 5.28 43.17
C ARG A 855 -9.61 5.35 43.39
N LEU A 856 -9.09 6.53 43.76
CA LEU A 856 -7.65 6.70 44.02
C LEU A 856 -7.21 5.90 45.23
N VAL A 857 -8.06 5.83 46.27
CA VAL A 857 -7.82 5.03 47.47
C VAL A 857 -7.77 3.53 47.12
N GLU A 858 -8.76 3.04 46.38
CA GLU A 858 -8.82 1.64 45.94
C GLU A 858 -7.57 1.23 45.12
N LEU A 859 -7.16 2.10 44.19
CA LEU A 859 -5.95 1.91 43.40
C LEU A 859 -4.69 1.89 44.27
N ASN A 860 -4.62 2.74 45.30
CA ASN A 860 -3.49 2.76 46.22
C ASN A 860 -3.44 1.53 47.13
N ASP A 861 -4.60 1.08 47.61
CA ASP A 861 -4.71 -0.10 48.48
C ASP A 861 -4.28 -1.39 47.79
N LEU A 862 -4.53 -1.51 46.48
CA LEU A 862 -4.02 -2.63 45.69
C LEU A 862 -2.49 -2.73 45.76
N LEU A 863 -1.78 -1.62 45.48
CA LEU A 863 -0.32 -1.61 45.52
C LEU A 863 0.22 -1.80 46.94
N ARG A 864 -0.45 -1.21 47.94
CA ARG A 864 -0.12 -1.45 49.35
C ARG A 864 -0.17 -2.93 49.69
N HIS A 865 -1.15 -3.65 49.16
CA HIS A 865 -1.29 -5.09 49.36
C HIS A 865 -0.16 -5.88 48.70
N LEU A 866 0.26 -5.51 47.48
CA LEU A 866 1.38 -6.14 46.78
C LEU A 866 2.71 -5.88 47.50
N HIS A 867 2.93 -4.65 47.95
CA HIS A 867 4.11 -4.26 48.73
C HIS A 867 4.20 -5.00 50.06
N LYS A 868 3.08 -5.10 50.82
CA LYS A 868 3.04 -5.88 52.08
C LYS A 868 3.37 -7.36 51.89
N LYS A 869 3.08 -7.92 50.73
CA LYS A 869 3.43 -9.31 50.37
C LYS A 869 4.89 -9.46 49.91
N GLY A 870 5.66 -8.38 49.80
CA GLY A 870 7.04 -8.39 49.30
C GLY A 870 7.14 -8.63 47.79
N LEU A 871 6.04 -8.50 47.05
CA LEU A 871 6.01 -8.74 45.60
C LEU A 871 6.37 -7.49 44.79
N LEU A 872 6.20 -6.30 45.36
CA LEU A 872 6.38 -5.02 44.67
C LEU A 872 7.12 -4.01 45.55
N GLU A 873 8.27 -3.52 45.10
CA GLU A 873 8.95 -2.38 45.73
C GLU A 873 8.46 -1.05 45.17
N VAL A 874 8.48 0.00 46.00
CA VAL A 874 8.01 1.33 45.59
C VAL A 874 9.01 2.40 46.02
N LEU A 875 9.36 3.27 45.07
CA LEU A 875 10.13 4.50 45.29
C LEU A 875 9.29 5.70 44.83
N SER A 876 9.14 6.69 45.68
CA SER A 876 8.38 7.91 45.40
C SER A 876 9.25 9.16 45.52
N PHE A 877 9.06 10.11 44.62
CA PHE A 877 9.65 11.44 44.66
C PHE A 877 8.57 12.51 44.83
N SER A 878 8.81 13.50 45.69
CA SER A 878 7.92 14.65 45.88
C SER A 878 8.60 15.95 45.41
N GLU A 879 7.83 16.81 44.74
CA GLU A 879 8.23 18.20 44.47
C GLU A 879 8.15 19.07 45.72
N THR A 880 8.80 20.23 45.66
CA THR A 880 8.80 21.23 46.74
C THR A 880 8.47 22.64 46.26
N GLN A 881 8.46 22.88 44.93
CA GLN A 881 8.24 24.19 44.34
C GLN A 881 6.96 24.27 43.51
N VAL A 882 6.39 25.47 43.47
CA VAL A 882 5.20 25.79 42.67
C VAL A 882 5.52 25.81 41.17
N THR A 883 4.61 25.24 40.38
CA THR A 883 4.72 25.13 38.92
C THR A 883 3.84 26.18 38.22
N PRO A 884 4.32 26.85 37.16
CA PRO A 884 3.48 27.73 36.35
C PRO A 884 2.45 26.91 35.55
N ILE A 885 1.16 27.16 35.75
CA ILE A 885 0.05 26.42 35.13
C ILE A 885 -0.48 27.14 33.89
N VAL A 886 -0.68 28.45 33.98
CA VAL A 886 -1.17 29.34 32.90
C VAL A 886 -0.37 30.64 32.95
N GLU A 887 0.02 31.13 31.77
CA GLU A 887 0.64 32.44 31.58
C GLU A 887 -0.38 33.37 30.89
N GLY A 888 -0.65 34.52 31.50
CA GLY A 888 -1.54 35.56 30.98
C GLY A 888 -0.80 36.61 30.18
N TYR A 889 -1.53 37.40 29.40
CA TYR A 889 -0.99 38.56 28.70
C TYR A 889 -0.32 39.53 29.70
N GLY A 890 0.90 39.98 29.38
CA GLY A 890 1.68 40.89 30.23
C GLY A 890 2.62 40.22 31.24
N GLY A 891 2.92 38.92 31.09
CA GLY A 891 3.93 38.22 31.90
C GLY A 891 3.45 37.75 33.28
N TRP A 892 2.14 37.78 33.53
CA TRP A 892 1.55 37.18 34.73
C TRP A 892 1.51 35.66 34.60
N ALA A 893 1.96 34.91 35.61
CA ALA A 893 1.88 33.46 35.62
C ALA A 893 1.16 32.97 36.89
N PHE A 894 0.09 32.18 36.72
CA PHE A 894 -0.55 31.47 37.82
C PHE A 894 0.33 30.27 38.21
N ARG A 895 0.86 30.29 39.43
CA ARG A 895 1.74 29.25 39.97
C ARG A 895 1.05 28.48 41.09
N MET A 896 1.20 27.17 41.09
CA MET A 896 0.63 26.30 42.12
C MET A 896 1.53 25.09 42.36
N GLU A 897 1.62 24.65 43.61
CA GLU A 897 2.10 23.30 43.94
C GLU A 897 1.07 22.29 43.39
N VAL A 898 1.48 21.46 42.43
CA VAL A 898 0.54 20.61 41.70
C VAL A 898 0.16 19.43 42.57
N VAL A 899 1.17 18.77 43.15
CA VAL A 899 1.01 17.60 44.00
C VAL A 899 1.70 17.85 45.33
N PRO A 900 0.94 18.04 46.42
CA PRO A 900 1.53 18.23 47.74
C PRO A 900 2.13 16.92 48.26
N ILE A 901 3.09 17.02 49.18
CA ILE A 901 3.86 15.86 49.69
C ILE A 901 2.95 14.76 50.28
N GLU A 902 1.84 15.14 50.92
CA GLU A 902 0.87 14.19 51.50
C GLU A 902 0.16 13.36 50.43
N SER A 903 0.09 13.86 49.20
CA SER A 903 -0.44 13.12 48.05
C SER A 903 0.66 12.41 47.24
N ALA A 904 1.87 12.96 47.21
CA ALA A 904 3.01 12.37 46.51
C ALA A 904 3.52 11.07 47.15
N TYR A 905 3.35 10.92 48.47
CA TYR A 905 3.71 9.70 49.19
C TYR A 905 2.51 8.75 49.35
N PRO A 906 2.57 7.48 48.87
CA PRO A 906 1.44 6.56 48.93
C PRO A 906 1.19 5.95 50.32
N GLY A 907 2.06 6.26 51.30
CA GLY A 907 2.02 5.73 52.67
C GLY A 907 2.82 4.44 52.87
N PHE A 908 3.63 4.04 51.89
CA PHE A 908 4.52 2.87 51.93
C PHE A 908 5.64 3.02 50.88
N GLY A 909 6.71 2.24 51.00
CA GLY A 909 7.90 2.36 50.15
C GLY A 909 8.84 3.48 50.60
N GLU A 910 9.84 3.77 49.78
CA GLU A 910 10.85 4.81 50.01
C GLU A 910 10.35 6.16 49.45
N LEU A 911 10.63 7.27 50.16
CA LEU A 911 10.27 8.63 49.74
C LEU A 911 11.52 9.51 49.68
N VAL A 912 11.74 10.14 48.53
CA VAL A 912 12.81 11.13 48.31
C VAL A 912 12.17 12.49 48.05
N VAL A 913 12.51 13.47 48.87
CA VAL A 913 12.03 14.85 48.69
C VAL A 913 13.01 15.59 47.78
N LEU A 914 12.53 16.09 46.64
CA LEU A 914 13.36 16.85 45.70
C LEU A 914 13.30 18.33 46.04
N ASP A 915 14.35 18.81 46.72
CA ASP A 915 14.48 20.22 47.08
C ASP A 915 14.56 21.13 45.85
N ALA A 916 13.99 22.33 45.96
CA ALA A 916 13.98 23.38 44.95
C ALA A 916 13.49 22.93 43.54
N THR A 917 12.67 21.88 43.49
CA THR A 917 12.22 21.26 42.23
C THR A 917 10.72 21.42 42.04
N ASP A 918 10.32 21.85 40.84
CA ASP A 918 8.90 21.95 40.44
C ASP A 918 8.35 20.64 39.85
N HIS A 919 7.04 20.58 39.61
CA HIS A 919 6.34 19.38 39.13
C HIS A 919 6.80 18.93 37.75
N ILE A 920 7.19 19.87 36.88
CA ILE A 920 7.57 19.55 35.50
C ILE A 920 8.99 18.97 35.46
N ASN A 921 9.87 19.44 36.33
CA ASN A 921 11.28 19.07 36.36
C ASN A 921 11.59 17.99 37.42
N SER A 922 10.61 17.51 38.19
CA SER A 922 10.79 16.42 39.16
C SER A 922 11.28 15.12 38.52
N CYS A 923 10.90 14.84 37.28
CA CYS A 923 11.35 13.68 36.49
C CYS A 923 12.53 13.97 35.53
N LYS A 924 13.11 15.17 35.63
CA LYS A 924 14.17 15.67 34.74
C LYS A 924 15.44 15.94 35.52
N PRO A 925 16.38 14.99 35.61
CA PRO A 925 17.65 15.20 36.28
C PRO A 925 18.47 16.28 35.57
N VAL A 926 19.23 17.06 36.33
CA VAL A 926 20.20 18.02 35.77
C VAL A 926 21.58 17.37 35.53
N SER A 927 21.91 16.32 36.28
CA SER A 927 23.15 15.57 36.19
C SER A 927 22.95 14.11 36.62
N ARG A 928 23.95 13.24 36.40
CA ARG A 928 23.91 11.85 36.90
C ARG A 928 24.00 11.72 38.43
N SER A 929 24.39 12.78 39.13
CA SER A 929 24.42 12.83 40.60
C SER A 929 23.13 13.41 41.20
N ASP A 930 22.20 13.85 40.35
CA ASP A 930 20.91 14.35 40.77
C ASP A 930 20.11 13.24 41.48
N PRO A 931 19.53 13.51 42.67
CA PRO A 931 18.76 12.49 43.41
C PRO A 931 17.66 11.84 42.59
N SER A 932 17.02 12.59 41.68
CA SER A 932 15.97 12.07 40.81
C SER A 932 16.46 10.92 39.92
N TYR A 933 17.73 10.94 39.48
CA TYR A 933 18.35 9.88 38.68
C TYR A 933 19.10 8.85 39.53
N ALA A 934 19.96 9.30 40.46
CA ALA A 934 20.83 8.44 41.25
C ALA A 934 20.04 7.41 42.06
N GLU A 935 18.99 7.86 42.77
CA GLU A 935 18.11 6.99 43.58
C GLU A 935 17.32 6.02 42.68
N THR A 936 16.90 6.46 41.50
CA THR A 936 16.21 5.59 40.53
C THR A 936 17.14 4.49 40.00
N LEU A 937 18.39 4.83 39.71
CA LEU A 937 19.39 3.86 39.27
C LEU A 937 19.74 2.88 40.39
N GLU A 938 19.89 3.36 41.63
CA GLU A 938 20.13 2.50 42.80
C GLU A 938 18.97 1.54 43.04
N PHE A 939 17.73 2.03 42.96
CA PHE A 939 16.52 1.22 43.04
C PHE A 939 16.49 0.11 41.98
N LEU A 940 16.82 0.43 40.72
CA LEU A 940 16.90 -0.58 39.65
C LEU A 940 17.99 -1.62 39.91
N LYS A 941 19.16 -1.20 40.42
CA LYS A 941 20.26 -2.10 40.80
C LYS A 941 19.87 -3.01 41.98
N LYS A 942 19.18 -2.48 42.99
CA LYS A 942 18.62 -3.23 44.12
C LYS A 942 17.62 -4.28 43.67
N LEU A 943 16.79 -3.98 42.68
CA LEU A 943 15.84 -4.94 42.12
C LEU A 943 16.54 -6.02 41.29
N LYS A 944 17.52 -5.64 40.47
CA LYS A 944 18.35 -6.59 39.70
C LYS A 944 19.05 -7.60 40.60
N SER A 945 19.62 -7.17 41.73
CA SER A 945 20.32 -8.09 42.64
C SER A 945 19.41 -9.09 43.36
N ARG A 946 18.08 -8.90 43.31
CA ARG A 946 17.10 -9.88 43.80
C ARG A 946 16.70 -10.91 42.75
N LEU A 947 16.96 -10.61 41.48
CA LEU A 947 16.66 -11.50 40.34
C LEU A 947 17.84 -12.41 39.98
N ALA A 948 19.06 -11.97 40.30
CA ALA A 948 20.29 -12.75 40.20
C ALA A 948 20.48 -13.62 41.45
#